data_AF-A0A6I8US54-F1
#
_entry.id   AF-A0A6I8US54-F1
#
_cell.length_a   1.000
_cell.length_b   1.000
_cell.length_c   1.000
_cell.angle_alpha   90.00
_cell.angle_beta   90.00
_cell.angle_gamma   90.00
#
_symmetry.space_group_name_H-M   'P 1'
#
loop_
_entity.id
_entity.type
_entity.pdbx_description
1 polymer ?
#
loop_
_entity_poly.entity_id
_entity_poly.type
_entity_poly.pdbx_seq_one_letter_code
_entity_poly.pdbx_strand_id
1 'polypeptide(L)'
;MTTKFTINGQPYTVNLTNLPPDITLNTFIREHAQLTATKFMCQEGGCGACVCVVRNGTRSWAVNSCLTLLNTCAQLEIVTAEGLGNQRTGYNPIQKRLAKMNGTQCGYCSPGFVMNMYGLLEQHDGKVSMAEVENSFGGNICRCTGYRPILDAMKSFAVDSDIQVPAECADIEDLSLEALNCPKTGQPCSGSCHRSALVYEDGSQWHWPKTLNELFEALDKIGEADQFMLVAGNTAHGVYRRSTDIKHFIDVSGVEELHEHSTEGQQLKLGANLSLTQTMDILSTTAKQPGFEYLEVLWNHLDLIANVPVRNSGTLAGNISIKKQHPEFPSDVFLSFEALDAKVLAMKSATEEQEITLAEYLGATDRKLVVKAFVLPAYPKDKFIYESYKIMPRAQNAHAYVNAAFLLELENGSKVKNARICFGGIRPDFVHATAIEQLMVGHSPYESGLIEQTFDSLPSVFNPDEVLPDASPAYRTKLACGLLYKFFLKHAPPAEVAENFKSGGQILQRPLSSGLQVYQTQKQNYPVTQAVQKVEGMIQCSGEATYMNDVLTPSNTVYCAFVGATKVGATIDAIDSKEACKQPGVIAFYSAKDVPGTNTFCEPSFGYQVEEIFCSGLVRHSEQPAGVIVALTADQAQRAAKLVKITYTQATSDFKLITSIGDVFASETPDPSRIIAVSKSKLKEVTFSDTPDLEVRGILQIGLQYHFTMEPQTTVVIPFEDGLKVFSATQWMDHTQAVIANMLQVKAKDVQLQVRRLGGGYGSKITRGNQVACAASLAAYKLNRPVRFVQTLESMMDCNGKRWACRSDYQCHVKANGKIVGLSNDFYEDAGWVNNESPIDMHSTLTATNCYDFTGVNFKNNGNAVITDAPSSTWCRAPGSVEGIAMMENIIEHVAFEVQSDPAAVRLLNIASTHKLSELLPQFLESREYYERKKEIEAHNSENRWMKRGLGLAVMDYPIFYFGQYPATVAIYHVDGTVVVTHGGIEMGQGMNTKVAQVAAYTLGIDLSFIKVESSDTINGANSMVTGGAVGSESLCFAVRKTCEILNTRLQPVKKSGDSWVKTVGAAYDKSINLIASDHYKAGDMENYHVYGMALTEIELDVLTGNNQIKRVDILEDAGESLSPFIDIGQVEGAFVMCLGYWLSEQLVYDRETGRLVTNRTWNYKPPGAKDIPIDFRIELAQKPNPNGPGFMRSKATGEPPCCLAVSVVFALQQALQSARHDAGLPREWVRLGAPTTPETLVLNAGHEATSFRLK
;
A
#
# COMPACT_ATOMS: atom_id res chain seq x y z
N MET A 1 9.92 -16.38 35.24
CA MET A 1 8.54 -16.88 35.42
C MET A 1 8.09 -17.53 34.13
N THR A 2 7.59 -18.77 34.17
CA THR A 2 7.17 -19.50 32.97
C THR A 2 5.70 -19.27 32.66
N THR A 3 5.38 -18.85 31.44
CA THR A 3 4.02 -18.76 30.90
C THR A 3 3.78 -19.88 29.90
N LYS A 4 2.52 -20.32 29.78
CA LYS A 4 2.07 -21.27 28.76
C LYS A 4 1.02 -20.64 27.86
N PHE A 5 1.11 -20.92 26.57
CA PHE A 5 0.10 -20.64 25.55
C PHE A 5 0.24 -21.69 24.44
N THR A 6 -0.69 -21.69 23.51
CA THR A 6 -0.70 -22.67 22.40
C THR A 6 -0.57 -21.94 21.08
N ILE A 7 0.27 -22.42 20.17
CA ILE A 7 0.29 -21.98 18.76
C ILE A 7 -0.04 -23.20 17.89
N ASN A 8 -1.09 -23.11 17.08
CA ASN A 8 -1.53 -24.19 16.17
C ASN A 8 -1.70 -25.54 16.88
N GLY A 9 -2.35 -25.54 18.05
CA GLY A 9 -2.52 -26.72 18.90
C GLY A 9 -1.26 -27.19 19.66
N GLN A 10 -0.07 -26.63 19.38
CA GLN A 10 1.17 -26.98 20.07
C GLN A 10 1.41 -26.11 21.30
N PRO A 11 1.62 -26.70 22.50
CA PRO A 11 1.87 -25.94 23.72
C PRO A 11 3.31 -25.41 23.79
N TYR A 12 3.47 -24.12 24.04
CA TYR A 12 4.76 -23.47 24.28
C TYR A 12 4.87 -23.10 25.76
N THR A 13 5.99 -23.47 26.40
CA THR A 13 6.34 -23.01 27.75
C THR A 13 7.51 -22.04 27.63
N VAL A 14 7.27 -20.77 27.93
CA VAL A 14 8.23 -19.69 27.69
C VAL A 14 8.62 -19.06 29.03
N ASN A 15 9.92 -18.92 29.29
CA ASN A 15 10.38 -18.08 30.39
C ASN A 15 10.43 -16.61 29.93
N LEU A 16 9.42 -15.84 30.31
CA LEU A 16 9.25 -14.46 29.83
C LEU A 16 10.40 -13.55 30.25
N THR A 17 11.08 -13.82 31.38
CA THR A 17 12.23 -13.00 31.83
C THR A 17 13.45 -13.07 30.92
N ASN A 18 13.50 -14.07 30.02
CA ASN A 18 14.59 -14.23 29.07
C ASN A 18 14.34 -13.46 27.76
N LEU A 19 13.20 -12.78 27.66
CA LEU A 19 12.78 -12.01 26.49
C LEU A 19 12.53 -10.57 26.91
N PRO A 20 12.60 -9.60 25.99
CA PRO A 20 12.20 -8.23 26.28
C PRO A 20 10.75 -8.14 26.74
N PRO A 21 10.41 -7.25 27.70
CA PRO A 21 9.04 -7.09 28.20
C PRO A 21 8.05 -6.68 27.11
N ASP A 22 8.54 -6.03 26.06
CA ASP A 22 7.76 -5.49 24.96
C ASP A 22 7.90 -6.29 23.66
N ILE A 23 8.37 -7.54 23.74
CA ILE A 23 8.44 -8.45 22.59
C ILE A 23 7.05 -8.67 21.99
N THR A 24 6.96 -8.56 20.66
CA THR A 24 5.70 -8.77 19.94
C THR A 24 5.43 -10.25 19.71
N LEU A 25 4.15 -10.60 19.58
CA LEU A 25 3.72 -11.94 19.19
C LEU A 25 4.32 -12.32 17.82
N ASN A 26 4.41 -11.38 16.88
CA ASN A 26 5.01 -11.62 15.56
C ASN A 26 6.48 -12.05 15.66
N THR A 27 7.28 -11.31 16.44
CA THR A 27 8.69 -11.63 16.70
C THR A 27 8.81 -13.02 17.31
N PHE A 28 7.97 -13.34 18.30
CA PHE A 28 7.95 -14.67 18.91
C PHE A 28 7.63 -15.78 17.91
N ILE A 29 6.54 -15.65 17.16
CA ILE A 29 6.09 -16.62 16.15
C ILE A 29 7.22 -16.93 15.15
N ARG A 30 7.88 -15.88 14.64
CA ARG A 30 8.88 -16.02 13.57
C ARG A 30 10.26 -16.44 14.07
N GLU A 31 10.74 -15.84 15.15
CA GLU A 31 12.13 -16.00 15.58
C GLU A 31 12.31 -17.09 16.64
N HIS A 32 11.29 -17.35 17.46
CA HIS A 32 11.36 -18.33 18.55
C HIS A 32 10.56 -19.61 18.25
N ALA A 33 9.35 -19.50 17.71
CA ALA A 33 8.56 -20.65 17.28
C ALA A 33 8.94 -21.14 15.88
N GLN A 34 9.68 -20.33 15.10
CA GLN A 34 10.13 -20.62 13.73
C GLN A 34 8.98 -20.93 12.75
N LEU A 35 7.82 -20.31 12.98
CA LEU A 35 6.67 -20.35 12.09
C LEU A 35 6.66 -19.08 11.24
N THR A 36 6.86 -19.24 9.93
CA THR A 36 7.19 -18.11 9.05
C THR A 36 6.04 -17.65 8.17
N ALA A 37 4.85 -18.29 8.17
CA ALA A 37 3.74 -17.87 7.33
C ALA A 37 3.22 -16.49 7.73
N THR A 38 3.14 -16.19 9.03
CA THR A 38 2.85 -14.84 9.50
C THR A 38 4.04 -13.94 9.14
N LYS A 39 3.80 -12.98 8.26
CA LYS A 39 4.83 -12.06 7.75
C LYS A 39 4.81 -10.74 8.53
N PHE A 40 5.76 -9.85 8.25
CA PHE A 40 5.67 -8.45 8.65
C PHE A 40 6.24 -7.52 7.57
N MET A 41 5.78 -6.28 7.58
CA MET A 41 6.28 -5.20 6.72
C MET A 41 6.36 -3.89 7.51
N CYS A 42 5.21 -3.36 7.95
CA CYS A 42 5.15 -2.04 8.58
C CYS A 42 5.42 -2.03 10.10
N GLN A 43 5.11 -3.11 10.81
CA GLN A 43 5.12 -3.15 12.28
C GLN A 43 4.26 -2.04 12.94
N GLU A 44 3.16 -1.67 12.29
CA GLU A 44 2.27 -0.57 12.67
C GLU A 44 0.78 -0.96 12.63
N GLY A 45 0.44 -2.21 12.29
CA GLY A 45 -0.95 -2.64 12.06
C GLY A 45 -1.60 -2.09 10.78
N GLY A 46 -0.89 -1.31 9.97
CA GLY A 46 -1.44 -0.68 8.76
C GLY A 46 -1.45 -1.55 7.49
N CYS A 47 -0.69 -2.66 7.45
CA CYS A 47 -0.54 -3.48 6.23
C CYS A 47 -1.26 -4.84 6.23
N GLY A 48 -1.63 -5.37 7.40
CA GLY A 48 -2.33 -6.65 7.53
C GLY A 48 -1.51 -7.93 7.23
N ALA A 49 -0.24 -7.85 6.80
CA ALA A 49 0.58 -9.03 6.50
C ALA A 49 0.88 -9.93 7.72
N CYS A 50 0.74 -9.38 8.93
CA CYS A 50 1.01 -10.04 10.21
C CYS A 50 -0.24 -10.58 10.90
N VAL A 51 -1.40 -10.61 10.23
CA VAL A 51 -2.65 -11.04 10.86
C VAL A 51 -2.57 -12.51 11.27
N CYS A 52 -3.01 -12.80 12.49
CA CYS A 52 -3.27 -14.13 13.02
C CYS A 52 -4.57 -14.09 13.83
N VAL A 53 -5.09 -15.25 14.21
CA VAL A 53 -6.28 -15.34 15.08
C VAL A 53 -5.84 -15.73 16.49
N VAL A 54 -6.46 -15.12 17.49
CA VAL A 54 -6.29 -15.47 18.90
C VAL A 54 -7.62 -15.92 19.50
N ARG A 55 -7.57 -16.85 20.46
CA ARG A 55 -8.72 -17.36 21.19
C ARG A 55 -8.46 -17.37 22.69
N ASN A 56 -9.48 -17.05 23.47
CA ASN A 56 -9.45 -17.12 24.94
C ASN A 56 -10.39 -18.20 25.51
N GLY A 57 -10.98 -19.05 24.64
CA GLY A 57 -11.95 -20.08 25.01
C GLY A 57 -13.41 -19.64 24.97
N THR A 58 -13.70 -18.33 24.98
CA THR A 58 -15.06 -17.78 24.82
C THR A 58 -15.25 -17.03 23.51
N ARG A 59 -14.17 -16.48 22.94
CA ARG A 59 -14.17 -15.70 21.70
C ARG A 59 -12.93 -16.00 20.87
N SER A 60 -13.08 -15.91 19.55
CA SER A 60 -12.01 -15.82 18.56
C SER A 60 -12.01 -14.43 17.89
N TRP A 61 -10.83 -13.87 17.63
CA TRP A 61 -10.73 -12.64 16.84
C TRP A 61 -9.38 -12.51 16.13
N ALA A 62 -9.39 -11.84 14.98
CA ALA A 62 -8.17 -11.52 14.24
C ALA A 62 -7.42 -10.35 14.90
N VAL A 63 -6.09 -10.43 14.97
CA VAL A 63 -5.20 -9.39 15.51
C VAL A 63 -3.99 -9.15 14.61
N ASN A 64 -3.43 -7.95 14.65
CA ASN A 64 -2.11 -7.70 14.09
C ASN A 64 -1.02 -8.15 15.07
N SER A 65 -0.42 -9.33 14.83
CA SER A 65 0.60 -9.88 15.73
C SER A 65 1.82 -8.97 15.96
N CYS A 66 2.08 -8.01 15.07
CA CYS A 66 3.16 -7.02 15.25
C CYS A 66 2.85 -5.94 16.31
N LEU A 67 1.59 -5.78 16.70
CA LEU A 67 1.16 -4.86 17.77
C LEU A 67 0.77 -5.61 19.04
N THR A 68 0.41 -6.88 18.95
CA THR A 68 0.13 -7.73 20.11
C THR A 68 1.42 -8.05 20.86
N LEU A 69 1.48 -7.75 22.17
CA LEU A 69 2.62 -8.10 23.02
C LEU A 69 2.50 -9.54 23.53
N LEU A 70 3.61 -10.28 23.58
CA LEU A 70 3.59 -11.70 23.97
C LEU A 70 3.00 -11.92 25.37
N ASN A 71 3.24 -10.98 26.29
CA ASN A 71 2.80 -11.08 27.67
C ASN A 71 1.27 -11.05 27.84
N THR A 72 0.54 -10.48 26.89
CA THR A 72 -0.94 -10.47 26.89
C THR A 72 -1.51 -11.76 26.28
N CYS A 73 -0.67 -12.58 25.62
CA CYS A 73 -1.10 -13.84 24.98
C CYS A 73 -1.11 -15.05 25.91
N ALA A 74 -0.81 -14.84 27.19
CA ALA A 74 -0.65 -15.94 28.13
C ALA A 74 -1.99 -16.66 28.37
N GLN A 75 -2.00 -17.99 28.19
CA GLN A 75 -3.20 -18.85 28.18
C GLN A 75 -4.14 -18.65 26.98
N LEU A 76 -3.76 -17.84 25.99
CA LEU A 76 -4.47 -17.78 24.72
C LEU A 76 -4.04 -18.94 23.81
N GLU A 77 -4.92 -19.27 22.87
CA GLU A 77 -4.58 -20.06 21.69
C GLU A 77 -4.33 -19.11 20.52
N ILE A 78 -3.24 -19.33 19.78
CA ILE A 78 -2.89 -18.58 18.59
C ILE A 78 -2.98 -19.51 17.39
N VAL A 79 -3.65 -19.06 16.34
CA VAL A 79 -3.76 -19.77 15.05
C VAL A 79 -3.11 -18.92 13.96
N THR A 80 -2.14 -19.52 13.27
CA THR A 80 -1.48 -18.94 12.09
C THR A 80 -1.89 -19.70 10.83
N ALA A 81 -1.48 -19.22 9.65
CA ALA A 81 -1.87 -19.84 8.39
C ALA A 81 -1.37 -21.30 8.28
N GLU A 82 -0.20 -21.64 8.85
CA GLU A 82 0.29 -23.03 8.90
C GLU A 82 -0.62 -23.94 9.73
N GLY A 83 -1.33 -23.38 10.73
CA GLY A 83 -2.25 -24.11 11.59
C GLY A 83 -3.55 -24.51 10.90
N LEU A 84 -3.92 -23.84 9.80
CA LEU A 84 -5.13 -24.16 9.05
C LEU A 84 -4.96 -25.36 8.11
N GLY A 85 -3.75 -25.57 7.60
CA GLY A 85 -3.49 -26.57 6.57
C GLY A 85 -2.26 -26.24 5.72
N ASN A 86 -1.76 -27.26 5.01
CA ASN A 86 -0.57 -27.20 4.18
C ASN A 86 -0.56 -28.36 3.15
N GLN A 87 0.51 -28.49 2.37
CA GLN A 87 0.63 -29.55 1.37
C GLN A 87 0.48 -30.98 1.94
N ARG A 88 0.89 -31.22 3.19
CA ARG A 88 0.92 -32.55 3.82
C ARG A 88 -0.39 -32.93 4.49
N THR A 89 -1.03 -31.98 5.17
CA THR A 89 -2.27 -32.23 5.93
C THR A 89 -3.52 -31.85 5.15
N GLY A 90 -3.36 -31.27 3.96
CA GLY A 90 -4.44 -30.70 3.17
C GLY A 90 -4.57 -29.20 3.41
N TYR A 91 -4.83 -28.46 2.33
CA TYR A 91 -5.04 -27.02 2.39
C TYR A 91 -6.47 -26.70 2.87
N ASN A 92 -6.59 -25.68 3.70
CA ASN A 92 -7.88 -25.14 4.13
C ASN A 92 -8.67 -24.55 2.94
N PRO A 93 -10.01 -24.60 2.93
CA PRO A 93 -10.83 -24.02 1.87
C PRO A 93 -10.48 -22.57 1.52
N ILE A 94 -10.18 -21.72 2.50
CA ILE A 94 -9.79 -20.31 2.28
C ILE A 94 -8.46 -20.23 1.51
N GLN A 95 -7.47 -21.05 1.89
CA GLN A 95 -6.17 -21.12 1.21
C GLN A 95 -6.34 -21.59 -0.24
N LYS A 96 -7.10 -22.69 -0.44
CA LYS A 96 -7.39 -23.26 -1.75
C LYS A 96 -8.08 -22.24 -2.64
N ARG A 97 -9.16 -21.62 -2.14
CA ARG A 97 -9.99 -20.72 -2.93
C ARG A 97 -9.27 -19.45 -3.32
N LEU A 98 -8.52 -18.84 -2.39
CA LEU A 98 -7.67 -17.68 -2.70
C LEU A 98 -6.65 -18.00 -3.80
N ALA A 99 -6.02 -19.17 -3.74
CA ALA A 99 -5.04 -19.58 -4.74
C ALA A 99 -5.67 -19.89 -6.11
N LYS A 100 -6.79 -20.62 -6.12
CA LYS A 100 -7.48 -21.09 -7.33
C LYS A 100 -8.21 -19.98 -8.08
N MET A 101 -8.64 -18.94 -7.38
CA MET A 101 -9.29 -17.76 -7.96
C MET A 101 -8.28 -16.62 -8.20
N ASN A 102 -6.99 -16.93 -8.28
CA ASN A 102 -5.92 -16.00 -8.65
C ASN A 102 -5.72 -14.81 -7.71
N GLY A 103 -6.17 -14.92 -6.45
CA GLY A 103 -5.99 -13.88 -5.44
C GLY A 103 -4.57 -13.81 -4.83
N THR A 104 -3.58 -14.46 -5.47
CA THR A 104 -2.18 -14.43 -5.02
C THR A 104 -1.23 -14.24 -6.20
N GLN A 105 -0.31 -13.27 -6.07
CA GLN A 105 0.78 -13.02 -7.02
C GLN A 105 2.13 -13.19 -6.32
N CYS A 106 2.69 -12.13 -5.69
CA CYS A 106 3.96 -12.27 -4.97
C CYS A 106 3.84 -13.20 -3.77
N GLY A 107 2.64 -13.29 -3.17
CA GLY A 107 2.28 -14.21 -2.09
C GLY A 107 2.54 -13.69 -0.68
N TYR A 108 3.25 -12.58 -0.50
CA TYR A 108 3.69 -12.14 0.83
C TYR A 108 2.54 -11.68 1.73
N CYS A 109 1.50 -11.09 1.15
CA CYS A 109 0.30 -10.67 1.90
C CYS A 109 -0.76 -11.78 2.04
N SER A 110 -0.67 -12.87 1.26
CA SER A 110 -1.72 -13.88 1.16
C SER A 110 -2.05 -14.55 2.50
N PRO A 111 -1.08 -14.92 3.36
CA PRO A 111 -1.39 -15.46 4.69
C PRO A 111 -2.22 -14.49 5.55
N GLY A 112 -1.96 -13.18 5.44
CA GLY A 112 -2.71 -12.17 6.18
C GLY A 112 -4.17 -12.04 5.72
N PHE A 113 -4.45 -12.19 4.42
CA PHE A 113 -5.82 -12.25 3.89
C PHE A 113 -6.53 -13.53 4.33
N VAL A 114 -5.85 -14.68 4.24
CA VAL A 114 -6.39 -15.97 4.70
C VAL A 114 -6.77 -15.90 6.18
N MET A 115 -5.88 -15.40 7.03
CA MET A 115 -6.13 -15.34 8.47
C MET A 115 -7.18 -14.30 8.85
N ASN A 116 -7.30 -13.19 8.12
CA ASN A 116 -8.36 -12.21 8.39
C ASN A 116 -9.74 -12.78 8.00
N MET A 117 -9.84 -13.46 6.85
CA MET A 117 -11.08 -14.16 6.48
C MET A 117 -11.44 -15.26 7.46
N TYR A 118 -10.44 -16.06 7.89
CA TYR A 118 -10.65 -17.10 8.88
C TYR A 118 -11.18 -16.54 10.20
N GLY A 119 -10.57 -15.45 10.69
CA GLY A 119 -11.02 -14.77 11.91
C GLY A 119 -12.43 -14.20 11.78
N LEU A 120 -12.79 -13.66 10.61
CA LEU A 120 -14.13 -13.16 10.34
C LEU A 120 -15.17 -14.30 10.35
N LEU A 121 -14.87 -15.43 9.70
CA LEU A 121 -15.77 -16.60 9.70
C LEU A 121 -15.92 -17.19 11.09
N GLU A 122 -14.83 -17.34 11.85
CA GLU A 122 -14.91 -17.84 13.23
C GLU A 122 -15.73 -16.91 14.14
N GLN A 123 -15.59 -15.59 13.99
CA GLN A 123 -16.31 -14.63 14.83
C GLN A 123 -17.82 -14.63 14.57
N HIS A 124 -18.26 -15.04 13.38
CA HIS A 124 -19.65 -14.99 12.94
C HIS A 124 -20.26 -16.38 12.67
N ASP A 125 -19.68 -17.45 13.24
CA ASP A 125 -20.13 -18.84 13.06
C ASP A 125 -20.32 -19.23 11.58
N GLY A 126 -19.43 -18.74 10.71
CA GLY A 126 -19.45 -18.95 9.26
C GLY A 126 -20.51 -18.15 8.50
N LYS A 127 -21.34 -17.33 9.16
CA LYS A 127 -22.45 -16.59 8.54
C LYS A 127 -22.11 -15.12 8.38
N VAL A 128 -21.54 -14.80 7.22
CA VAL A 128 -21.15 -13.43 6.85
C VAL A 128 -21.76 -13.04 5.52
N SER A 129 -22.09 -11.77 5.35
CA SER A 129 -22.51 -11.18 4.08
C SER A 129 -21.32 -10.74 3.22
N MET A 130 -21.52 -10.60 1.92
CA MET A 130 -20.51 -10.07 1.01
C MET A 130 -20.03 -8.66 1.42
N ALA A 131 -20.91 -7.86 2.01
CA ALA A 131 -20.59 -6.52 2.49
C ALA A 131 -19.68 -6.56 3.71
N GLU A 132 -19.95 -7.42 4.69
CA GLU A 132 -19.07 -7.62 5.85
C GLU A 132 -17.69 -8.14 5.43
N VAL A 133 -17.65 -9.04 4.45
CA VAL A 133 -16.40 -9.54 3.88
C VAL A 133 -15.58 -8.42 3.23
N GLU A 134 -16.17 -7.62 2.33
CA GLU A 134 -15.47 -6.50 1.68
C GLU A 134 -15.02 -5.43 2.70
N ASN A 135 -15.82 -5.20 3.75
CA ASN A 135 -15.49 -4.27 4.85
C ASN A 135 -14.30 -4.75 5.69
N SER A 136 -14.16 -6.06 5.90
CA SER A 136 -13.14 -6.64 6.79
C SER A 136 -11.71 -6.45 6.25
N PHE A 137 -11.53 -6.34 4.93
CA PHE A 137 -10.20 -6.26 4.31
C PHE A 137 -9.59 -4.86 4.24
N GLY A 138 -10.21 -3.83 4.84
CA GLY A 138 -9.64 -2.48 4.90
C GLY A 138 -8.25 -2.39 5.57
N GLY A 139 -7.86 -3.40 6.35
CA GLY A 139 -6.54 -3.52 7.00
C GLY A 139 -5.49 -4.32 6.23
N ASN A 140 -5.86 -4.99 5.15
CA ASN A 140 -4.96 -5.84 4.37
C ASN A 140 -4.56 -5.12 3.08
N ILE A 141 -3.27 -4.81 2.95
CA ILE A 141 -2.74 -4.18 1.74
C ILE A 141 -2.18 -5.25 0.81
N CYS A 142 -2.56 -5.17 -0.47
CA CYS A 142 -1.95 -5.93 -1.55
C CYS A 142 -1.50 -4.97 -2.65
N ARG A 143 -0.21 -5.04 -3.01
CA ARG A 143 0.39 -4.21 -4.06
C ARG A 143 0.38 -4.88 -5.44
N CYS A 144 -0.06 -6.14 -5.55
CA CYS A 144 0.09 -6.94 -6.77
C CYS A 144 -1.22 -7.20 -7.50
N THR A 145 -2.30 -7.56 -6.80
CA THR A 145 -3.47 -8.20 -7.42
C THR A 145 -4.53 -7.23 -7.92
N GLY A 146 -4.42 -5.94 -7.57
CA GLY A 146 -5.49 -4.98 -7.77
C GLY A 146 -6.72 -5.27 -6.91
N TYR A 147 -6.58 -6.07 -5.84
CA TYR A 147 -7.59 -6.55 -4.89
C TYR A 147 -8.74 -7.35 -5.47
N ARG A 148 -9.11 -7.14 -6.73
CA ARG A 148 -10.21 -7.76 -7.45
C ARG A 148 -10.19 -9.25 -7.12
N PRO A 149 -9.36 -10.15 -7.68
CA PRO A 149 -9.47 -11.60 -7.46
C PRO A 149 -9.51 -12.06 -5.99
N ILE A 150 -8.91 -11.30 -5.07
CA ILE A 150 -9.02 -11.56 -3.61
C ILE A 150 -10.47 -11.40 -3.14
N LEU A 151 -11.13 -10.31 -3.52
CA LEU A 151 -12.51 -10.03 -3.11
C LEU A 151 -13.51 -11.05 -3.65
N ASP A 152 -13.31 -11.68 -4.82
CA ASP A 152 -14.26 -12.74 -5.28
C ASP A 152 -14.00 -14.01 -4.49
N ALA A 153 -12.72 -14.35 -4.32
CA ALA A 153 -12.35 -15.52 -3.54
C ALA A 153 -12.93 -15.44 -2.13
N MET A 154 -12.88 -14.28 -1.49
CA MET A 154 -13.36 -14.10 -0.14
C MET A 154 -14.88 -13.94 -0.07
N LYS A 155 -15.50 -13.14 -0.96
CA LYS A 155 -16.97 -12.95 -0.97
C LYS A 155 -17.72 -14.23 -1.33
N SER A 156 -17.11 -15.16 -2.05
CA SER A 156 -17.71 -16.48 -2.32
C SER A 156 -17.95 -17.36 -1.08
N PHE A 157 -17.43 -16.98 0.10
CA PHE A 157 -17.76 -17.63 1.37
C PHE A 157 -19.00 -17.02 2.05
N ALA A 158 -19.49 -15.89 1.55
CA ALA A 158 -20.65 -15.22 2.13
C ALA A 158 -21.95 -15.97 1.83
N VAL A 159 -22.92 -15.85 2.74
CA VAL A 159 -24.23 -16.53 2.65
C VAL A 159 -25.10 -16.02 1.51
N ASP A 160 -24.86 -14.78 1.06
CA ASP A 160 -25.55 -14.08 -0.02
C ASP A 160 -24.75 -14.10 -1.34
N SER A 161 -23.68 -14.90 -1.43
CA SER A 161 -22.83 -14.90 -2.62
C SER A 161 -23.43 -15.64 -3.81
N ASP A 162 -23.31 -15.03 -4.98
CA ASP A 162 -23.63 -15.58 -6.30
C ASP A 162 -22.36 -15.89 -7.15
N ILE A 163 -21.19 -15.76 -6.54
CA ILE A 163 -19.89 -15.89 -7.22
C ILE A 163 -19.62 -17.36 -7.54
N GLN A 164 -19.39 -17.65 -8.82
CA GLN A 164 -19.02 -18.99 -9.26
C GLN A 164 -17.63 -19.39 -8.77
N VAL A 165 -17.55 -20.55 -8.13
CA VAL A 165 -16.29 -21.13 -7.66
C VAL A 165 -15.88 -22.34 -8.52
N PRO A 166 -14.58 -22.63 -8.66
CA PRO A 166 -14.12 -23.87 -9.28
C PRO A 166 -14.77 -25.10 -8.63
N ALA A 167 -15.08 -26.15 -9.41
CA ALA A 167 -15.78 -27.34 -8.89
C ALA A 167 -15.06 -28.00 -7.69
N GLU A 168 -13.73 -28.00 -7.71
CA GLU A 168 -12.86 -28.49 -6.61
C GLU A 168 -12.87 -27.59 -5.36
N CYS A 169 -13.48 -26.41 -5.43
CA CYS A 169 -13.71 -25.47 -4.33
C CYS A 169 -15.20 -25.37 -3.92
N ALA A 170 -16.09 -26.13 -4.58
CA ALA A 170 -17.53 -26.09 -4.33
C ALA A 170 -17.94 -26.81 -3.06
N ASP A 171 -17.17 -27.84 -2.65
CA ASP A 171 -17.38 -28.51 -1.38
C ASP A 171 -16.81 -27.65 -0.23
N ILE A 172 -17.72 -27.14 0.59
CA ILE A 172 -17.43 -26.34 1.78
C ILE A 172 -17.75 -27.09 3.07
N GLU A 173 -18.22 -28.34 3.00
CA GLU A 173 -18.59 -29.12 4.19
C GLU A 173 -17.36 -29.46 5.06
N ASP A 174 -16.16 -29.31 4.49
CA ASP A 174 -14.86 -29.36 5.19
C ASP A 174 -14.52 -28.09 6.00
N LEU A 175 -15.37 -27.05 6.03
CA LEU A 175 -15.27 -25.95 7.00
C LEU A 175 -15.65 -26.46 8.40
N SER A 176 -14.88 -27.41 8.94
CA SER A 176 -14.90 -27.71 10.36
C SER A 176 -14.36 -26.49 11.11
N LEU A 177 -15.27 -25.59 11.50
CA LEU A 177 -15.02 -24.54 12.50
C LEU A 177 -14.92 -25.13 13.91
N GLU A 178 -14.53 -26.41 14.03
CA GLU A 178 -14.38 -27.05 15.32
C GLU A 178 -13.23 -26.38 16.05
N ALA A 179 -13.58 -25.51 16.98
CA ALA A 179 -12.67 -25.02 18.01
C ALA A 179 -11.98 -26.25 18.59
N LEU A 180 -10.68 -26.39 18.33
CA LEU A 180 -9.88 -27.50 18.83
C LEU A 180 -9.87 -27.42 20.35
N ASN A 181 -10.79 -28.15 20.98
CA ASN A 181 -10.78 -28.37 22.41
C ASN A 181 -9.43 -29.01 22.79
N CYS A 182 -8.90 -28.64 23.94
CA CYS A 182 -7.62 -29.14 24.45
C CYS A 182 -7.51 -30.67 24.25
N PRO A 183 -6.53 -31.17 23.46
CA PRO A 183 -6.43 -32.59 23.13
C PRO A 183 -6.16 -33.51 24.33
N LYS A 184 -5.86 -32.94 25.51
CA LYS A 184 -5.71 -33.68 26.77
C LYS A 184 -6.97 -33.73 27.64
N THR A 185 -7.87 -32.76 27.54
CA THR A 185 -8.96 -32.60 28.52
C THR A 185 -10.34 -32.38 27.91
N GLY A 186 -10.43 -32.06 26.61
CA GLY A 186 -11.71 -31.81 25.94
C GLY A 186 -12.51 -30.63 26.50
N GLN A 187 -11.91 -29.79 27.35
CA GLN A 187 -12.57 -28.64 27.98
C GLN A 187 -11.72 -27.36 27.86
N PRO A 188 -12.37 -26.17 27.77
CA PRO A 188 -11.69 -24.87 27.84
C PRO A 188 -11.00 -24.71 29.20
N CYS A 189 -9.85 -24.02 29.21
CA CYS A 189 -9.05 -23.82 30.41
C CYS A 189 -9.80 -22.94 31.42
N SER A 190 -10.28 -23.52 32.52
CA SER A 190 -10.98 -22.83 33.62
C SER A 190 -10.05 -22.26 34.71
N GLY A 191 -8.74 -22.17 34.42
CA GLY A 191 -7.74 -21.89 35.44
C GLY A 191 -7.56 -20.40 35.75
N SER A 192 -8.03 -19.93 36.91
CA SER A 192 -7.61 -18.65 37.47
C SER A 192 -6.20 -18.76 38.09
N CYS A 193 -5.15 -18.75 37.26
CA CYS A 193 -3.80 -18.59 37.83
C CYS A 193 -3.65 -17.15 38.36
N HIS A 194 -3.47 -17.00 39.67
CA HIS A 194 -2.98 -15.75 40.26
C HIS A 194 -1.50 -15.62 39.86
N ARG A 195 -1.14 -14.48 39.26
CA ARG A 195 0.21 -14.23 38.76
C ARG A 195 0.81 -13.08 39.54
N SER A 196 1.90 -13.37 40.24
CA SER A 196 2.72 -12.31 40.83
C SER A 196 3.32 -11.42 39.74
N ALA A 197 3.63 -10.17 40.09
CA ALA A 197 4.34 -9.27 39.19
C ALA A 197 5.66 -9.91 38.72
N LEU A 198 5.96 -9.75 37.43
CA LEU A 198 7.19 -10.22 36.83
C LEU A 198 8.22 -9.10 36.84
N VAL A 199 9.47 -9.41 37.20
CA VAL A 199 10.60 -8.47 37.16
C VAL A 199 11.63 -8.98 36.17
N TYR A 200 12.09 -8.11 35.27
CA TYR A 200 13.11 -8.40 34.26
C TYR A 200 14.51 -7.99 34.74
N GLU A 201 15.54 -8.47 34.04
CA GLU A 201 16.95 -8.18 34.39
C GLU A 201 17.29 -6.68 34.34
N ASP A 202 16.63 -5.93 33.44
CA ASP A 202 16.79 -4.47 33.31
C ASP A 202 16.00 -3.67 34.38
N GLY A 203 15.31 -4.37 35.28
CA GLY A 203 14.49 -3.78 36.34
C GLY A 203 13.09 -3.37 35.91
N SER A 204 12.72 -3.56 34.64
CA SER A 204 11.33 -3.40 34.20
C SER A 204 10.42 -4.45 34.84
N GLN A 205 9.13 -4.14 34.95
CA GLN A 205 8.13 -4.95 35.62
C GLN A 205 6.87 -5.11 34.77
N TRP A 206 6.24 -6.27 34.90
CA TRP A 206 4.93 -6.56 34.29
C TRP A 206 3.92 -7.01 35.35
N HIS A 207 2.74 -6.40 35.35
CA HIS A 207 1.65 -6.66 36.29
C HIS A 207 0.41 -7.17 35.53
N TRP A 208 -0.34 -8.12 36.10
CA TRP A 208 -1.59 -8.66 35.56
C TRP A 208 -2.74 -8.55 36.58
N PRO A 209 -3.19 -7.32 36.91
CA PRO A 209 -4.33 -7.14 37.80
C PRO A 209 -5.60 -7.79 37.23
N LYS A 210 -6.42 -8.36 38.12
CA LYS A 210 -7.74 -8.93 37.81
C LYS A 210 -8.90 -8.13 38.37
N THR A 211 -8.61 -7.20 39.27
CA THR A 211 -9.60 -6.34 39.92
C THR A 211 -9.08 -4.91 39.97
N LEU A 212 -9.97 -3.95 40.20
CA LEU A 212 -9.58 -2.56 40.39
C LEU A 212 -8.63 -2.38 41.58
N ASN A 213 -8.79 -3.15 42.65
CA ASN A 213 -7.87 -3.12 43.80
C ASN A 213 -6.43 -3.48 43.39
N GLU A 214 -6.26 -4.61 42.69
CA GLU A 214 -4.94 -5.05 42.22
C GLU A 214 -4.31 -4.06 41.22
N LEU A 215 -5.14 -3.40 40.39
CA LEU A 215 -4.69 -2.36 39.48
C LEU A 215 -4.10 -1.16 40.23
N PHE A 216 -4.82 -0.62 41.23
CA PHE A 216 -4.33 0.50 42.02
C PHE A 216 -3.14 0.12 42.91
N GLU A 217 -3.09 -1.11 43.45
CA GLU A 217 -1.90 -1.62 44.14
C GLU A 217 -0.65 -1.67 43.24
N ALA A 218 -0.82 -1.96 41.94
CA ALA A 218 0.27 -1.89 40.98
C ALA A 218 0.67 -0.44 40.70
N LEU A 219 -0.30 0.47 40.53
CA LEU A 219 -0.05 1.90 40.30
C LEU A 219 0.63 2.59 41.49
N ASP A 220 0.31 2.20 42.72
CA ASP A 220 0.88 2.76 43.95
C ASP A 220 2.37 2.43 44.11
N LYS A 221 2.84 1.33 43.51
CA LYS A 221 4.26 0.93 43.50
C LYS A 221 5.11 1.75 42.55
N ILE A 222 4.49 2.53 41.65
CA ILE A 222 5.19 3.30 40.64
C ILE A 222 5.67 4.62 41.25
N GLY A 223 6.99 4.81 41.26
CA GLY A 223 7.61 6.06 41.69
C GLY A 223 7.32 7.21 40.72
N GLU A 224 7.37 8.44 41.22
CA GLU A 224 7.06 9.66 40.45
C GLU A 224 7.86 9.79 39.13
N ALA A 225 9.14 9.40 39.15
CA ALA A 225 10.03 9.50 37.99
C ALA A 225 9.91 8.34 36.99
N ASP A 226 9.27 7.23 37.35
CA ASP A 226 9.20 6.05 36.49
C ASP A 226 8.10 6.21 35.44
N GLN A 227 8.39 5.83 34.19
CA GLN A 227 7.36 5.73 33.15
C GLN A 227 6.62 4.40 33.26
N PHE A 228 5.32 4.42 32.99
CA PHE A 228 4.47 3.24 32.98
C PHE A 228 3.47 3.27 31.84
N MET A 229 2.91 2.12 31.54
CA MET A 229 1.89 1.95 30.52
C MET A 229 0.80 1.02 31.02
N LEU A 230 -0.45 1.46 30.90
CA LEU A 230 -1.61 0.56 30.94
C LEU A 230 -1.68 -0.16 29.58
N VAL A 231 -1.56 -1.47 29.61
CA VAL A 231 -1.53 -2.32 28.42
C VAL A 231 -2.91 -2.96 28.24
N ALA A 232 -3.50 -2.72 27.07
CA ALA A 232 -4.66 -3.44 26.56
C ALA A 232 -4.36 -3.87 25.11
N GLY A 233 -4.91 -3.17 24.12
CA GLY A 233 -4.68 -3.48 22.70
C GLY A 233 -3.30 -3.14 22.15
N ASN A 234 -2.54 -2.24 22.80
CA ASN A 234 -1.24 -1.72 22.34
C ASN A 234 -1.25 -1.12 20.90
N THR A 235 -2.44 -0.81 20.36
CA THR A 235 -2.59 -0.31 18.99
C THR A 235 -2.06 1.11 18.79
N ALA A 236 -1.97 1.89 19.87
CA ALA A 236 -1.36 3.22 19.89
C ALA A 236 0.08 3.22 19.34
N HIS A 237 0.82 2.11 19.50
CA HIS A 237 2.18 1.96 18.99
C HIS A 237 2.27 2.13 17.46
N GLY A 238 1.20 1.81 16.73
CA GLY A 238 1.11 2.03 15.28
C GLY A 238 0.99 3.51 14.89
N VAL A 239 0.52 4.36 15.80
CA VAL A 239 0.39 5.80 15.62
C VAL A 239 1.62 6.51 16.20
N TYR A 240 1.79 6.42 17.53
CA TYR A 240 2.89 7.00 18.28
C TYR A 240 3.77 5.89 18.86
N ARG A 241 5.04 5.86 18.50
CA ARG A 241 5.98 4.84 19.00
C ARG A 241 6.12 5.00 20.52
N ARG A 242 5.92 3.91 21.24
CA ARG A 242 6.09 3.85 22.70
C ARG A 242 7.53 4.21 23.09
N SER A 243 7.67 4.81 24.26
CA SER A 243 8.97 5.08 24.87
C SER A 243 9.70 3.78 25.21
N THR A 244 11.02 3.77 25.04
CA THR A 244 11.87 2.65 25.50
C THR A 244 12.15 2.69 27.00
N ASP A 245 11.81 3.79 27.67
CA ASP A 245 12.09 4.02 29.09
C ASP A 245 10.94 3.57 30.01
N ILE A 246 9.92 2.90 29.46
CA ILE A 246 8.80 2.35 30.23
C ILE A 246 9.33 1.25 31.14
N LYS A 247 9.18 1.46 32.46
CA LYS A 247 9.60 0.47 33.47
C LYS A 247 8.47 -0.39 33.96
N HIS A 248 7.23 0.07 33.93
CA HIS A 248 6.09 -0.67 34.48
C HIS A 248 5.01 -0.87 33.40
N PHE A 249 4.77 -2.13 33.04
CA PHE A 249 3.69 -2.53 32.15
C PHE A 249 2.56 -3.14 32.98
N ILE A 250 1.36 -2.55 32.94
CA ILE A 250 0.21 -3.04 33.69
C ILE A 250 -0.86 -3.51 32.70
N ASP A 251 -1.02 -4.83 32.57
CA ASP A 251 -2.00 -5.44 31.69
C ASP A 251 -3.40 -5.38 32.30
N VAL A 252 -4.23 -4.47 31.78
CA VAL A 252 -5.60 -4.24 32.28
C VAL A 252 -6.63 -5.14 31.60
N SER A 253 -6.22 -6.03 30.68
CA SER A 253 -7.14 -6.92 29.96
C SER A 253 -7.94 -7.84 30.90
N GLY A 254 -7.38 -8.20 32.05
CA GLY A 254 -7.99 -9.09 33.04
C GLY A 254 -8.89 -8.43 34.08
N VAL A 255 -9.02 -7.09 34.08
CA VAL A 255 -9.85 -6.36 35.07
C VAL A 255 -11.30 -6.34 34.59
N GLU A 256 -12.14 -7.23 35.13
CA GLU A 256 -13.51 -7.47 34.67
C GLU A 256 -14.38 -6.20 34.75
N GLU A 257 -14.20 -5.38 35.78
CA GLU A 257 -14.98 -4.16 36.02
C GLU A 257 -14.79 -3.11 34.90
N LEU A 258 -13.71 -3.19 34.13
CA LEU A 258 -13.45 -2.28 33.00
C LEU A 258 -14.11 -2.75 31.69
N HIS A 259 -14.69 -3.95 31.65
CA HIS A 259 -15.39 -4.51 30.49
C HIS A 259 -16.92 -4.48 30.62
N GLU A 260 -17.44 -4.13 31.79
CA GLU A 260 -18.88 -4.10 32.05
C GLU A 260 -19.61 -3.04 31.21
N HIS A 261 -20.83 -3.33 30.80
CA HIS A 261 -21.73 -2.37 30.18
C HIS A 261 -23.15 -2.56 30.71
N SER A 262 -23.94 -1.48 30.73
CA SER A 262 -25.35 -1.53 31.12
C SER A 262 -26.15 -0.42 30.47
N THR A 263 -27.46 -0.62 30.34
CA THR A 263 -28.40 0.42 29.91
C THR A 263 -29.40 0.62 31.03
N GLU A 264 -29.24 1.70 31.80
CA GLU A 264 -30.07 2.02 32.97
C GLU A 264 -30.43 3.50 32.95
N GLY A 265 -31.66 3.85 33.36
CA GLY A 265 -32.01 5.24 33.65
C GLY A 265 -31.81 6.26 32.51
N GLN A 266 -32.13 5.90 31.26
CA GLN A 266 -31.89 6.75 30.06
C GLN A 266 -30.39 7.00 29.78
N GLN A 267 -29.50 6.11 30.24
CA GLN A 267 -28.07 6.18 29.99
C GLN A 267 -27.53 4.81 29.56
N LEU A 268 -26.54 4.82 28.66
CA LEU A 268 -25.73 3.67 28.26
C LEU A 268 -24.34 3.83 28.89
N LYS A 269 -23.99 2.90 29.78
CA LYS A 269 -22.66 2.81 30.38
C LYS A 269 -21.81 1.81 29.60
N LEU A 270 -20.62 2.24 29.16
CA LEU A 270 -19.65 1.46 28.40
C LEU A 270 -18.33 1.37 29.18
N GLY A 271 -17.90 0.16 29.54
CA GLY A 271 -16.63 -0.08 30.20
C GLY A 271 -15.44 0.46 29.40
N ALA A 272 -14.45 1.00 30.12
CA ALA A 272 -13.28 1.65 29.55
C ALA A 272 -12.44 0.74 28.63
N ASN A 273 -12.38 -0.55 28.93
CA ASN A 273 -11.52 -1.52 28.28
C ASN A 273 -12.26 -2.36 27.22
N LEU A 274 -13.52 -2.03 26.92
CA LEU A 274 -14.22 -2.58 25.75
C LEU A 274 -13.44 -2.25 24.48
N SER A 275 -13.24 -3.26 23.63
CA SER A 275 -12.69 -3.01 22.29
C SER A 275 -13.69 -2.24 21.43
N LEU A 276 -13.21 -1.58 20.38
CA LEU A 276 -14.08 -0.85 19.45
C LEU A 276 -15.10 -1.80 18.79
N THR A 277 -14.69 -3.03 18.45
CA THR A 277 -15.61 -4.05 17.92
C THR A 277 -16.71 -4.41 18.92
N GLN A 278 -16.36 -4.67 20.20
CA GLN A 278 -17.37 -4.97 21.22
C GLN A 278 -18.32 -3.79 21.46
N THR A 279 -17.76 -2.58 21.45
CA THR A 279 -18.53 -1.35 21.55
C THR A 279 -19.54 -1.27 20.41
N MET A 280 -19.11 -1.50 19.17
CA MET A 280 -19.98 -1.52 18.00
C MET A 280 -21.13 -2.55 18.13
N ASP A 281 -20.87 -3.75 18.63
CA ASP A 281 -21.93 -4.75 18.85
C ASP A 281 -22.98 -4.27 19.86
N ILE A 282 -22.53 -3.63 20.95
CA ILE A 282 -23.40 -3.03 21.97
C ILE A 282 -24.21 -1.87 21.39
N LEU A 283 -23.57 -0.99 20.59
CA LEU A 283 -24.24 0.14 19.94
C LEU A 283 -25.36 -0.32 19.01
N SER A 284 -25.08 -1.31 18.14
CA SER A 284 -26.07 -1.85 17.20
C SER A 284 -27.28 -2.46 17.92
N THR A 285 -27.07 -3.13 19.05
CA THR A 285 -28.15 -3.70 19.84
C THR A 285 -28.95 -2.63 20.57
N THR A 286 -28.26 -1.65 21.18
CA THR A 286 -28.87 -0.59 21.99
C THR A 286 -29.59 0.44 21.13
N ALA A 287 -29.17 0.65 19.88
CA ALA A 287 -29.82 1.55 18.92
C ALA A 287 -31.30 1.22 18.66
N LYS A 288 -31.75 0.02 19.00
CA LYS A 288 -33.15 -0.42 18.89
C LYS A 288 -34.05 0.13 20.01
N GLN A 289 -33.46 0.71 21.06
CA GLN A 289 -34.18 1.26 22.20
C GLN A 289 -34.53 2.74 21.96
N PRO A 290 -35.72 3.22 22.40
CA PRO A 290 -36.10 4.62 22.24
C PRO A 290 -35.11 5.58 22.90
N GLY A 291 -34.71 6.62 22.17
CA GLY A 291 -33.71 7.59 22.60
C GLY A 291 -32.26 7.19 22.31
N PHE A 292 -31.96 5.95 21.94
CA PHE A 292 -30.60 5.51 21.63
C PHE A 292 -30.35 5.30 20.14
N GLU A 293 -31.29 5.67 19.29
CA GLU A 293 -31.19 5.37 17.86
C GLU A 293 -30.04 6.10 17.16
N TYR A 294 -29.56 7.21 17.73
CA TYR A 294 -28.36 7.90 17.26
C TYR A 294 -27.09 7.02 17.33
N LEU A 295 -27.11 5.95 18.14
CA LEU A 295 -26.01 5.00 18.24
C LEU A 295 -25.76 4.26 16.92
N GLU A 296 -26.74 4.19 16.01
CA GLU A 296 -26.54 3.68 14.64
C GLU A 296 -25.62 4.60 13.82
N VAL A 297 -25.77 5.91 13.96
CA VAL A 297 -24.88 6.91 13.35
C VAL A 297 -23.47 6.77 13.94
N LEU A 298 -23.38 6.66 15.27
CA LEU A 298 -22.11 6.43 15.96
C LEU A 298 -21.43 5.13 15.50
N TRP A 299 -22.19 4.05 15.34
CA TRP A 299 -21.69 2.77 14.82
C TRP A 299 -21.07 2.93 13.43
N ASN A 300 -21.76 3.63 12.52
CA ASN A 300 -21.26 3.91 11.17
C ASN A 300 -19.95 4.71 11.21
N HIS A 301 -19.82 5.66 12.13
CA HIS A 301 -18.58 6.42 12.32
C HIS A 301 -17.44 5.56 12.85
N LEU A 302 -17.71 4.69 13.84
CA LEU A 302 -16.71 3.78 14.40
C LEU A 302 -16.22 2.74 13.38
N ASP A 303 -17.05 2.32 12.41
CA ASP A 303 -16.63 1.41 11.33
C ASP A 303 -15.54 2.01 10.42
N LEU A 304 -15.47 3.34 10.35
CA LEU A 304 -14.42 4.06 9.62
C LEU A 304 -13.11 4.19 10.40
N ILE A 305 -13.07 3.75 11.67
CA ILE A 305 -11.85 3.80 12.49
C ILE A 305 -10.96 2.61 12.17
N ALA A 306 -9.73 2.93 11.71
CA ALA A 306 -8.68 1.95 11.45
C ALA A 306 -9.15 0.76 10.58
N ASN A 307 -8.86 -0.46 11.01
CA ASN A 307 -9.26 -1.70 10.36
C ASN A 307 -9.72 -2.73 11.40
N VAL A 308 -10.39 -3.81 10.97
CA VAL A 308 -11.00 -4.82 11.86
C VAL A 308 -10.00 -5.40 12.89
N PRO A 309 -8.80 -5.91 12.51
CA PRO A 309 -7.83 -6.38 13.50
C PRO A 309 -7.40 -5.34 14.54
N VAL A 310 -7.28 -4.07 14.15
CA VAL A 310 -7.01 -2.96 15.07
C VAL A 310 -8.21 -2.72 15.99
N ARG A 311 -9.44 -2.69 15.46
CA ARG A 311 -10.67 -2.47 16.26
C ARG A 311 -10.97 -3.62 17.23
N ASN A 312 -10.59 -4.84 16.88
CA ASN A 312 -10.75 -6.00 17.75
C ASN A 312 -9.92 -5.88 19.03
N SER A 313 -8.81 -5.14 19.00
CA SER A 313 -7.89 -4.98 20.13
C SER A 313 -7.88 -3.59 20.75
N GLY A 314 -8.06 -2.54 19.95
CA GLY A 314 -8.06 -1.14 20.40
C GLY A 314 -9.28 -0.84 21.25
N THR A 315 -9.08 -0.16 22.38
CA THR A 315 -10.12 0.08 23.39
C THR A 315 -10.54 1.54 23.45
N LEU A 316 -11.72 1.82 24.00
CA LEU A 316 -12.24 3.18 24.18
C LEU A 316 -11.27 4.03 25.00
N ALA A 317 -10.87 3.56 26.19
CA ALA A 317 -9.92 4.28 27.03
C ALA A 317 -8.53 4.38 26.40
N GLY A 318 -8.10 3.39 25.62
CA GLY A 318 -6.87 3.48 24.85
C GLY A 318 -6.90 4.65 23.86
N ASN A 319 -8.01 4.82 23.13
CA ASN A 319 -8.17 5.92 22.18
C ASN A 319 -8.19 7.30 22.87
N ILE A 320 -8.95 7.45 23.96
CA ILE A 320 -9.00 8.68 24.75
C ILE A 320 -7.65 8.99 25.43
N SER A 321 -6.91 7.96 25.85
CA SER A 321 -5.57 8.14 26.43
C SER A 321 -4.56 8.68 25.40
N ILE A 322 -4.66 8.27 24.13
CA ILE A 322 -3.86 8.87 23.06
C ILE A 322 -4.19 10.36 22.95
N LYS A 323 -5.49 10.72 22.87
CA LYS A 323 -5.91 12.13 22.79
C LYS A 323 -5.43 12.96 23.99
N LYS A 324 -5.40 12.36 25.19
CA LYS A 324 -4.87 13.00 26.40
C LYS A 324 -3.37 13.28 26.32
N GLN A 325 -2.60 12.35 25.79
CA GLN A 325 -1.14 12.48 25.64
C GLN A 325 -0.74 13.33 24.44
N HIS A 326 -1.57 13.31 23.39
CA HIS A 326 -1.36 13.93 22.09
C HIS A 326 -2.61 14.73 21.70
N PRO A 327 -2.75 15.99 22.17
CA PRO A 327 -3.92 16.83 21.86
C PRO A 327 -4.15 17.07 20.37
N GLU A 328 -3.12 16.95 19.53
CA GLU A 328 -3.21 17.03 18.07
C GLU A 328 -3.86 15.79 17.43
N PHE A 329 -3.94 14.66 18.14
CA PHE A 329 -4.51 13.42 17.59
C PHE A 329 -5.98 13.63 17.17
N PRO A 330 -6.34 13.37 15.90
CA PRO A 330 -7.72 13.52 15.41
C PRO A 330 -8.58 12.32 15.83
N SER A 331 -8.83 12.20 17.14
CA SER A 331 -9.60 11.10 17.71
C SER A 331 -11.07 11.16 17.31
N ASP A 332 -11.50 10.16 16.53
CA ASP A 332 -12.91 9.94 16.18
C ASP A 332 -13.78 9.62 17.41
N VAL A 333 -13.26 8.82 18.36
CA VAL A 333 -14.00 8.44 19.57
C VAL A 333 -14.23 9.65 20.48
N PHE A 334 -13.17 10.42 20.75
CA PHE A 334 -13.27 11.63 21.55
C PHE A 334 -14.25 12.62 20.93
N LEU A 335 -14.12 12.89 19.63
CA LEU A 335 -14.95 13.88 18.98
C LEU A 335 -16.44 13.52 19.05
N SER A 336 -16.77 12.27 18.71
CA SER A 336 -18.16 11.80 18.78
C SER A 336 -18.70 11.82 20.21
N PHE A 337 -17.91 11.40 21.19
CA PHE A 337 -18.35 11.38 22.59
C PHE A 337 -18.49 12.78 23.18
N GLU A 338 -17.61 13.72 22.81
CA GLU A 338 -17.71 15.12 23.22
C GLU A 338 -18.98 15.78 22.63
N ALA A 339 -19.28 15.54 21.35
CA ALA A 339 -20.51 16.03 20.74
C ALA A 339 -21.77 15.46 21.41
N LEU A 340 -21.70 14.21 21.89
CA LEU A 340 -22.77 13.50 22.62
C LEU A 340 -22.78 13.78 24.14
N ASP A 341 -22.01 14.76 24.61
CA ASP A 341 -21.87 15.12 26.03
C ASP A 341 -21.62 13.91 26.96
N ALA A 342 -20.85 12.92 26.48
CA ALA A 342 -20.57 11.72 27.24
C ALA A 342 -19.76 12.04 28.50
N LYS A 343 -20.11 11.41 29.62
CA LYS A 343 -19.38 11.56 30.88
C LYS A 343 -18.36 10.43 31.06
N VAL A 344 -17.30 10.72 31.81
CA VAL A 344 -16.24 9.79 32.17
C VAL A 344 -16.37 9.45 33.66
N LEU A 345 -16.56 8.18 33.97
CA LEU A 345 -16.42 7.67 35.33
C LEU A 345 -14.92 7.39 35.56
N ALA A 346 -14.25 8.30 36.25
CA ALA A 346 -12.82 8.24 36.52
C ALA A 346 -12.54 7.85 37.97
N MET A 347 -11.46 7.11 38.21
CA MET A 347 -11.09 6.59 39.52
C MET A 347 -9.70 7.07 39.93
N LYS A 348 -9.58 7.60 41.15
CA LYS A 348 -8.29 7.95 41.77
C LYS A 348 -7.72 6.83 42.64
N SER A 349 -8.60 6.01 43.17
CA SER A 349 -8.28 4.79 43.91
C SER A 349 -9.39 3.77 43.68
N ALA A 350 -9.20 2.53 44.13
CA ALA A 350 -10.19 1.47 43.94
C ALA A 350 -11.58 1.76 44.57
N THR A 351 -11.67 2.73 45.49
CA THR A 351 -12.93 3.12 46.15
C THR A 351 -13.38 4.56 45.86
N GLU A 352 -12.52 5.39 45.27
CA GLU A 352 -12.83 6.79 44.95
C GLU A 352 -13.12 6.94 43.45
N GLU A 353 -14.42 6.99 43.11
CA GLU A 353 -14.94 7.22 41.77
C GLU A 353 -15.53 8.63 41.67
N GLN A 354 -15.31 9.30 40.55
CA GLN A 354 -15.89 10.60 40.22
C GLN A 354 -16.43 10.59 38.79
N GLU A 355 -17.57 11.23 38.58
CA GLU A 355 -18.11 11.51 37.26
C GLU A 355 -17.64 12.90 36.82
N ILE A 356 -16.95 12.96 35.68
CA ILE A 356 -16.40 14.20 35.10
C ILE A 356 -16.67 14.25 33.59
N THR A 357 -16.55 15.41 32.99
CA THR A 357 -16.60 15.57 31.53
C THR A 357 -15.33 15.04 30.87
N LEU A 358 -15.41 14.76 29.56
CA LEU A 358 -14.23 14.38 28.77
C LEU A 358 -13.15 15.47 28.78
N ALA A 359 -13.53 16.74 28.61
CA ALA A 359 -12.62 17.88 28.69
C ALA A 359 -11.88 17.95 30.05
N GLU A 360 -12.59 17.76 31.17
CA GLU A 360 -11.98 17.72 32.51
C GLU A 360 -11.01 16.53 32.66
N TYR A 361 -11.36 15.35 32.12
CA TYR A 361 -10.48 14.19 32.15
C TYR A 361 -9.19 14.41 31.34
N LEU A 362 -9.28 15.01 30.15
CA LEU A 362 -8.12 15.35 29.34
C LEU A 362 -7.22 16.38 30.04
N GLY A 363 -7.82 17.37 30.72
CA GLY A 363 -7.10 18.39 31.48
C GLY A 363 -6.53 17.92 32.83
N ALA A 364 -6.93 16.76 33.33
CA ALA A 364 -6.47 16.24 34.62
C ALA A 364 -4.98 15.85 34.60
N THR A 365 -4.20 16.41 35.54
CA THR A 365 -2.74 16.22 35.65
C THR A 365 -2.32 14.96 36.41
N ASP A 366 -3.25 14.33 37.14
CA ASP A 366 -2.97 13.08 37.84
C ASP A 366 -2.74 11.94 36.83
N ARG A 367 -1.48 11.52 36.71
CA ARG A 367 -1.05 10.42 35.83
C ARG A 367 -1.64 9.07 36.21
N LYS A 368 -2.10 8.88 37.46
CA LYS A 368 -2.67 7.62 37.97
C LYS A 368 -4.20 7.59 37.92
N LEU A 369 -4.83 8.64 37.38
CA LEU A 369 -6.29 8.67 37.18
C LEU A 369 -6.69 7.67 36.09
N VAL A 370 -7.49 6.66 36.45
CA VAL A 370 -7.93 5.58 35.56
C VAL A 370 -9.37 5.82 35.09
N VAL A 371 -9.65 5.60 33.80
CA VAL A 371 -11.03 5.57 33.31
C VAL A 371 -11.66 4.22 33.62
N LYS A 372 -12.81 4.22 34.29
CA LYS A 372 -13.60 3.01 34.55
C LYS A 372 -14.62 2.75 33.44
N ALA A 373 -15.38 3.78 33.05
CA ALA A 373 -16.42 3.69 32.03
C ALA A 373 -16.77 5.06 31.43
N PHE A 374 -17.47 5.03 30.30
CA PHE A 374 -18.09 6.17 29.63
C PHE A 374 -19.62 6.07 29.75
N VAL A 375 -20.29 7.20 29.94
CA VAL A 375 -21.75 7.26 30.10
C VAL A 375 -22.34 8.12 28.98
N LEU A 376 -23.12 7.50 28.11
CA LEU A 376 -23.81 8.17 27.00
C LEU A 376 -25.30 8.36 27.34
N PRO A 377 -25.88 9.55 27.15
CA PRO A 377 -27.29 9.81 27.44
C PRO A 377 -28.23 9.34 26.30
N ALA A 378 -29.51 9.22 26.58
CA ALA A 378 -30.55 9.04 25.56
C ALA A 378 -30.95 10.39 24.93
N TYR A 379 -31.07 10.40 23.60
CA TYR A 379 -31.48 11.52 22.75
C TYR A 379 -32.72 11.15 21.91
N PRO A 380 -33.95 11.43 22.39
CA PRO A 380 -35.17 11.19 21.64
C PRO A 380 -35.20 11.88 20.27
N LYS A 381 -35.46 11.13 19.19
CA LYS A 381 -35.43 11.64 17.78
C LYS A 381 -36.38 12.80 17.50
N ASP A 382 -37.46 12.96 18.26
CA ASP A 382 -38.41 14.08 18.12
C ASP A 382 -37.83 15.40 18.61
N LYS A 383 -36.77 15.36 19.43
CA LYS A 383 -36.12 16.52 20.04
C LYS A 383 -34.68 16.70 19.62
N PHE A 384 -33.98 15.63 19.24
CA PHE A 384 -32.55 15.68 18.97
C PHE A 384 -32.21 15.24 17.57
N ILE A 385 -31.25 15.94 16.97
CA ILE A 385 -30.63 15.57 15.70
C ILE A 385 -29.14 15.36 15.96
N TYR A 386 -28.64 14.15 15.71
CA TYR A 386 -27.23 13.82 15.79
C TYR A 386 -26.72 13.33 14.43
N GLU A 387 -25.56 13.84 14.01
CA GLU A 387 -24.87 13.39 12.81
C GLU A 387 -23.36 13.48 12.98
N SER A 388 -22.61 12.61 12.29
CA SER A 388 -21.15 12.64 12.33
C SER A 388 -20.53 12.33 10.97
N TYR A 389 -19.35 12.92 10.72
CA TYR A 389 -18.65 12.84 9.44
C TYR A 389 -17.16 12.55 9.66
N LYS A 390 -16.59 11.74 8.77
CA LYS A 390 -15.16 11.47 8.71
C LYS A 390 -14.68 11.46 7.27
N ILE A 391 -13.90 12.47 6.88
CA ILE A 391 -13.35 12.57 5.52
C ILE A 391 -11.88 12.22 5.56
N MET A 392 -11.47 11.27 4.71
CA MET A 392 -10.16 10.61 4.73
C MET A 392 -9.51 10.64 3.34
N PRO A 393 -8.18 10.52 3.23
CA PRO A 393 -7.47 10.42 1.95
C PRO A 393 -7.82 9.18 1.12
N ARG A 394 -8.40 8.13 1.74
CA ARG A 394 -8.86 6.89 1.11
C ARG A 394 -10.02 6.30 1.92
N ALA A 395 -10.71 5.29 1.39
CA ALA A 395 -11.98 4.81 1.94
C ALA A 395 -11.90 4.23 3.36
N GLN A 396 -10.78 3.59 3.73
CA GLN A 396 -10.61 2.93 5.05
C GLN A 396 -9.17 3.03 5.55
N ASN A 397 -8.95 2.73 6.84
CA ASN A 397 -7.63 2.61 7.45
C ASN A 397 -6.75 3.86 7.26
N ALA A 398 -7.38 5.03 7.42
CA ALA A 398 -6.74 6.34 7.39
C ALA A 398 -7.30 7.22 8.51
N HIS A 399 -6.50 8.20 8.95
CA HIS A 399 -7.01 9.26 9.82
C HIS A 399 -7.76 10.28 8.96
N ALA A 400 -8.62 11.06 9.61
CA ALA A 400 -9.41 12.07 8.94
C ALA A 400 -8.55 13.29 8.57
N TYR A 401 -8.83 13.92 7.43
CA TYR A 401 -8.44 15.31 7.19
C TYR A 401 -9.18 16.23 8.16
N VAL A 402 -10.51 16.07 8.21
CA VAL A 402 -11.40 16.68 9.20
C VAL A 402 -12.46 15.64 9.55
N ASN A 403 -12.70 15.47 10.84
CA ASN A 403 -13.87 14.78 11.36
C ASN A 403 -14.78 15.78 12.06
N ALA A 404 -16.08 15.52 12.06
CA ALA A 404 -17.09 16.41 12.63
C ALA A 404 -18.19 15.61 13.31
N ALA A 405 -18.78 16.15 14.37
CA ALA A 405 -19.95 15.58 15.03
C ALA A 405 -20.84 16.70 15.56
N PHE A 406 -22.13 16.64 15.23
CA PHE A 406 -23.09 17.70 15.50
C PHE A 406 -24.28 17.14 16.27
N LEU A 407 -24.68 17.81 17.34
CA LEU A 407 -25.89 17.51 18.11
C LEU A 407 -26.71 18.78 18.28
N LEU A 408 -27.95 18.77 17.81
CA LEU A 408 -28.93 19.83 18.05
C LEU A 408 -30.06 19.33 18.94
N GLU A 409 -30.42 20.10 19.95
CA GLU A 409 -31.66 19.96 20.71
C GLU A 409 -32.68 20.97 20.17
N LEU A 410 -33.89 20.51 19.84
CA LEU A 410 -34.97 21.31 19.30
C LEU A 410 -36.08 21.55 20.34
N GLU A 411 -36.50 22.79 20.47
CA GLU A 411 -37.71 23.18 21.19
C GLU A 411 -38.92 23.14 20.24
N ASN A 412 -39.96 22.40 20.63
CA ASN A 412 -41.19 22.21 19.85
C ASN A 412 -40.96 21.79 18.38
N GLY A 413 -39.85 21.09 18.10
CA GLY A 413 -39.48 20.62 16.76
C GLY A 413 -39.11 21.69 15.73
N SER A 414 -38.93 22.96 16.14
CA SER A 414 -38.75 24.07 15.18
C SER A 414 -37.59 25.03 15.49
N LYS A 415 -37.17 25.17 16.75
CA LYS A 415 -36.09 26.09 17.15
C LYS A 415 -34.98 25.38 17.89
N VAL A 416 -33.73 25.78 17.70
CA VAL A 416 -32.59 25.22 18.43
C VAL A 416 -32.62 25.71 19.88
N LYS A 417 -32.66 24.79 20.83
CA LYS A 417 -32.55 25.06 22.27
C LYS A 417 -31.09 24.95 22.74
N ASN A 418 -30.36 23.98 22.23
CA ASN A 418 -28.95 23.76 22.51
C ASN A 418 -28.26 23.17 21.28
N ALA A 419 -26.98 23.48 21.09
CA ALA A 419 -26.18 23.00 19.97
C ALA A 419 -24.78 22.61 20.45
N ARG A 420 -24.28 21.47 19.96
CA ARG A 420 -22.89 21.04 20.11
C ARG A 420 -22.34 20.78 18.72
N ILE A 421 -21.44 21.63 18.24
CA ILE A 421 -20.90 21.61 16.89
C ILE A 421 -19.40 21.38 17.01
N CYS A 422 -19.00 20.12 16.95
CA CYS A 422 -17.64 19.70 17.21
C CYS A 422 -16.89 19.36 15.92
N PHE A 423 -15.62 19.79 15.84
CA PHE A 423 -14.69 19.43 14.76
C PHE A 423 -13.36 18.92 15.32
N GLY A 424 -12.74 18.00 14.61
CA GLY A 424 -11.34 17.61 14.80
C GLY A 424 -10.54 17.78 13.51
N GLY A 425 -9.21 17.80 13.62
CA GLY A 425 -8.33 18.12 12.51
C GLY A 425 -8.29 19.61 12.14
N ILE A 426 -8.63 20.52 13.06
CA ILE A 426 -8.51 21.97 12.83
C ILE A 426 -7.23 22.51 13.47
N ARG A 427 -7.17 22.53 14.81
CA ARG A 427 -5.97 22.79 15.61
C ARG A 427 -6.10 22.07 16.96
N PRO A 428 -5.02 21.78 17.69
CA PRO A 428 -5.08 20.92 18.89
C PRO A 428 -6.03 21.40 20.00
N ASP A 429 -6.23 22.72 20.12
CA ASP A 429 -7.09 23.37 21.11
C ASP A 429 -8.54 23.60 20.63
N PHE A 430 -8.84 23.36 19.35
CA PHE A 430 -10.17 23.61 18.79
C PHE A 430 -11.00 22.33 18.77
N VAL A 431 -12.13 22.36 19.47
CA VAL A 431 -13.12 21.27 19.48
C VAL A 431 -14.51 21.82 19.15
N HIS A 432 -14.98 22.83 19.89
CA HIS A 432 -16.31 23.42 19.72
C HIS A 432 -16.30 24.70 18.87
N ALA A 433 -17.24 24.81 17.94
CA ALA A 433 -17.55 26.06 17.25
C ALA A 433 -18.51 26.94 18.09
N THR A 434 -18.11 27.31 19.31
CA THR A 434 -18.99 27.92 20.32
C THR A 434 -19.71 29.20 19.88
N ALA A 435 -19.07 30.03 19.06
CA ALA A 435 -19.71 31.22 18.50
C ALA A 435 -20.94 30.87 17.63
N ILE A 436 -20.87 29.76 16.92
CA ILE A 436 -21.94 29.27 16.04
C ILE A 436 -22.99 28.52 16.85
N GLU A 437 -22.59 27.73 17.84
CA GLU A 437 -23.51 27.09 18.79
C GLU A 437 -24.42 28.13 19.44
N GLN A 438 -23.85 29.25 19.91
CA GLN A 438 -24.60 30.37 20.50
C GLN A 438 -25.49 31.09 19.49
N LEU A 439 -25.02 31.26 18.24
CA LEU A 439 -25.78 31.91 17.18
C LEU A 439 -27.08 31.15 16.84
N MET A 440 -27.04 29.82 16.87
CA MET A 440 -28.20 29.00 16.52
C MET A 440 -29.32 29.04 17.56
N VAL A 441 -29.00 29.25 18.85
CA VAL A 441 -30.00 29.19 19.93
C VAL A 441 -31.14 30.19 19.69
N GLY A 442 -32.38 29.70 19.81
CA GLY A 442 -33.61 30.49 19.66
C GLY A 442 -34.10 30.67 18.22
N HIS A 443 -33.33 30.24 17.22
CA HIS A 443 -33.66 30.32 15.79
C HIS A 443 -33.99 28.94 15.20
N SER A 444 -34.72 28.90 14.09
CA SER A 444 -34.79 27.66 13.30
C SER A 444 -33.45 27.45 12.57
N PRO A 445 -32.87 26.24 12.61
CA PRO A 445 -31.58 25.96 11.97
C PRO A 445 -31.61 26.07 10.44
N TYR A 446 -32.79 26.24 9.85
CA TYR A 446 -33.01 26.28 8.40
C TYR A 446 -33.45 27.67 7.90
N GLU A 447 -33.47 28.69 8.76
CA GLU A 447 -33.74 30.07 8.34
C GLU A 447 -32.61 30.58 7.43
N SER A 448 -32.96 31.11 6.25
CA SER A 448 -31.95 31.57 5.26
C SER A 448 -30.96 32.57 5.84
N GLY A 449 -31.44 33.56 6.60
CA GLY A 449 -30.57 34.56 7.22
C GLY A 449 -29.59 33.98 8.25
N LEU A 450 -30.00 32.92 8.98
CA LEU A 450 -29.13 32.23 9.92
C LEU A 450 -28.04 31.42 9.19
N ILE A 451 -28.42 30.74 8.10
CA ILE A 451 -27.47 29.98 7.26
C ILE A 451 -26.41 30.92 6.67
N GLU A 452 -26.83 32.05 6.08
CA GLU A 452 -25.92 33.07 5.54
C GLU A 452 -24.97 33.60 6.62
N GLN A 453 -25.52 34.04 7.77
CA GLN A 453 -24.71 34.56 8.88
C GLN A 453 -23.74 33.51 9.45
N THR A 454 -24.16 32.25 9.49
CA THR A 454 -23.32 31.13 9.92
C THR A 454 -22.12 30.99 9.00
N PHE A 455 -22.33 30.85 7.69
CA PHE A 455 -21.22 30.59 6.75
C PHE A 455 -20.40 31.83 6.40
N ASP A 456 -20.90 33.04 6.65
CA ASP A 456 -20.11 34.27 6.61
C ASP A 456 -19.07 34.35 7.73
N SER A 457 -19.44 33.88 8.93
CA SER A 457 -18.57 33.96 10.11
C SER A 457 -17.67 32.74 10.29
N LEU A 458 -18.16 31.55 9.94
CA LEU A 458 -17.53 30.26 10.23
C LEU A 458 -16.07 30.11 9.75
N PRO A 459 -15.65 30.56 8.55
CA PRO A 459 -14.26 30.42 8.11
C PRO A 459 -13.25 31.12 9.03
N SER A 460 -13.63 32.27 9.61
CA SER A 460 -12.77 33.03 10.52
C SER A 460 -12.58 32.37 11.89
N VAL A 461 -13.49 31.46 12.25
CA VAL A 461 -13.50 30.77 13.55
C VAL A 461 -12.50 29.60 13.58
N PHE A 462 -12.39 28.86 12.47
CA PHE A 462 -11.59 27.63 12.44
C PHE A 462 -10.09 27.89 12.58
N ASN A 463 -9.51 28.75 11.73
CA ASN A 463 -8.06 29.03 11.68
C ASN A 463 -7.20 27.77 11.90
N PRO A 464 -7.22 26.78 10.98
CA PRO A 464 -6.42 25.56 11.12
C PRO A 464 -4.92 25.85 11.12
N ASP A 465 -4.15 25.00 11.78
CA ASP A 465 -2.69 25.08 11.80
C ASP A 465 -2.05 24.71 10.45
N GLU A 466 -0.77 25.02 10.23
CA GLU A 466 -0.03 24.54 9.06
C GLU A 466 1.03 23.56 9.55
N VAL A 467 0.75 22.26 9.41
CA VAL A 467 1.60 21.17 9.92
C VAL A 467 1.72 20.09 8.86
N LEU A 468 2.93 19.78 8.42
CA LEU A 468 3.15 18.67 7.50
C LEU A 468 3.03 17.32 8.23
N PRO A 469 2.50 16.27 7.58
CA PRO A 469 2.00 16.22 6.21
C PRO A 469 0.48 16.42 6.09
N ASP A 470 -0.17 17.10 7.04
CA ASP A 470 -1.62 17.29 6.99
C ASP A 470 -2.03 18.20 5.82
N ALA A 471 -3.28 18.09 5.40
CA ALA A 471 -3.80 18.92 4.31
C ALA A 471 -3.82 20.41 4.69
N SER A 472 -3.77 21.30 3.69
CA SER A 472 -3.60 22.72 3.93
C SER A 472 -4.72 23.33 4.81
N PRO A 473 -4.41 24.42 5.54
CA PRO A 473 -5.43 25.17 6.27
C PRO A 473 -6.61 25.59 5.39
N ALA A 474 -6.34 25.94 4.13
CA ALA A 474 -7.37 26.35 3.18
C ALA A 474 -8.37 25.21 2.91
N TYR A 475 -7.88 24.00 2.64
CA TYR A 475 -8.75 22.85 2.43
C TYR A 475 -9.50 22.46 3.70
N ARG A 476 -8.82 22.36 4.85
CA ARG A 476 -9.45 21.96 6.11
C ARG A 476 -10.57 22.93 6.53
N THR A 477 -10.39 24.24 6.27
CA THR A 477 -11.43 25.26 6.47
C THR A 477 -12.64 25.01 5.57
N LYS A 478 -12.42 24.86 4.25
CA LYS A 478 -13.52 24.61 3.28
C LYS A 478 -14.24 23.30 3.58
N LEU A 479 -13.50 22.26 3.92
CA LEU A 479 -14.03 20.96 4.27
C LEU A 479 -14.92 21.04 5.51
N ALA A 480 -14.47 21.70 6.59
CA ALA A 480 -15.27 21.87 7.80
C ALA A 480 -16.58 22.64 7.53
N CYS A 481 -16.52 23.72 6.74
CA CYS A 481 -17.73 24.42 6.28
C CYS A 481 -18.64 23.49 5.46
N GLY A 482 -18.07 22.73 4.52
CA GLY A 482 -18.78 21.78 3.68
C GLY A 482 -19.53 20.73 4.52
N LEU A 483 -18.90 20.18 5.56
CA LEU A 483 -19.51 19.19 6.45
C LEU A 483 -20.70 19.75 7.24
N LEU A 484 -20.60 20.96 7.78
CA LEU A 484 -21.74 21.61 8.43
C LEU A 484 -22.86 21.91 7.43
N TYR A 485 -22.51 22.27 6.20
CA TYR A 485 -23.50 22.49 5.16
C TYR A 485 -24.20 21.20 4.73
N LYS A 486 -23.47 20.08 4.64
CA LYS A 486 -24.07 18.75 4.42
C LYS A 486 -25.09 18.42 5.50
N PHE A 487 -24.77 18.70 6.76
CA PHE A 487 -25.69 18.49 7.88
C PHE A 487 -27.01 19.24 7.70
N PHE A 488 -26.95 20.53 7.35
CA PHE A 488 -28.16 21.30 7.08
C PHE A 488 -28.95 20.77 5.88
N LEU A 489 -28.28 20.45 4.76
CA LEU A 489 -28.95 19.89 3.58
C LEU A 489 -29.65 18.55 3.88
N LYS A 490 -29.07 17.73 4.75
CA LYS A 490 -29.61 16.40 5.11
C LYS A 490 -30.86 16.50 5.98
N HIS A 491 -30.87 17.42 6.94
CA HIS A 491 -31.91 17.49 7.96
C HIS A 491 -32.96 18.58 7.73
N ALA A 492 -32.71 19.52 6.81
CA ALA A 492 -33.70 20.51 6.41
C ALA A 492 -34.95 19.82 5.82
N PRO A 493 -36.16 20.37 6.06
CA PRO A 493 -37.37 19.87 5.41
C PRO A 493 -37.19 19.86 3.89
N PRO A 494 -37.66 18.84 3.15
CA PRO A 494 -37.46 18.75 1.70
C PRO A 494 -37.99 19.96 0.91
N ALA A 495 -39.01 20.64 1.44
CA ALA A 495 -39.56 21.86 0.86
C ALA A 495 -38.63 23.07 1.01
N GLU A 496 -37.65 23.02 1.92
CA GLU A 496 -36.65 24.07 2.18
C GLU A 496 -35.36 23.92 1.41
N VAL A 497 -35.14 22.78 0.73
CA VAL A 497 -33.93 22.51 -0.04
C VAL A 497 -34.23 22.48 -1.53
N ALA A 498 -33.50 23.26 -2.33
CA ALA A 498 -33.57 23.20 -3.79
C ALA A 498 -33.27 21.78 -4.29
N GLU A 499 -34.01 21.32 -5.31
CA GLU A 499 -33.93 19.93 -5.78
C GLU A 499 -32.50 19.50 -6.12
N ASN A 500 -31.76 20.37 -6.82
CA ASN A 500 -30.38 20.13 -7.22
C ASN A 500 -29.36 20.17 -6.07
N PHE A 501 -29.74 20.66 -4.89
CA PHE A 501 -28.87 20.72 -3.71
C PHE A 501 -29.03 19.51 -2.80
N LYS A 502 -30.13 18.76 -2.90
CA LYS A 502 -30.43 17.62 -2.02
C LYS A 502 -29.32 16.56 -2.01
N SER A 503 -28.67 16.33 -3.15
CA SER A 503 -27.56 15.38 -3.25
C SER A 503 -26.35 15.77 -2.38
N GLY A 504 -26.20 17.05 -2.05
CA GLY A 504 -25.12 17.53 -1.17
C GLY A 504 -25.25 17.05 0.28
N GLY A 505 -26.47 16.74 0.75
CA GLY A 505 -26.69 16.25 2.12
C GLY A 505 -26.22 14.81 2.37
N GLN A 506 -25.90 14.07 1.31
CA GLN A 506 -25.42 12.69 1.40
C GLN A 506 -23.88 12.62 1.36
N ILE A 507 -23.33 11.57 1.97
CA ILE A 507 -21.95 11.13 1.74
C ILE A 507 -21.95 10.03 0.67
N LEU A 508 -20.84 9.90 -0.07
CA LEU A 508 -20.68 8.84 -1.06
C LEU A 508 -20.83 7.46 -0.41
N GLN A 509 -21.81 6.67 -0.88
CA GLN A 509 -22.05 5.30 -0.43
C GLN A 509 -21.53 4.32 -1.46
N ARG A 510 -20.57 3.47 -1.06
CA ARG A 510 -19.95 2.52 -1.98
C ARG A 510 -20.74 1.20 -1.99
N PRO A 511 -21.34 0.79 -3.12
CA PRO A 511 -21.93 -0.53 -3.24
C PRO A 511 -20.84 -1.63 -3.29
N LEU A 512 -21.27 -2.89 -3.30
CA LEU A 512 -20.38 -4.04 -3.47
C LEU A 512 -19.61 -3.97 -4.79
N SER A 513 -18.32 -4.30 -4.74
CA SER A 513 -17.52 -4.39 -5.95
C SER A 513 -17.85 -5.63 -6.79
N SER A 514 -17.62 -5.56 -8.09
CA SER A 514 -17.73 -6.67 -9.03
C SER A 514 -16.67 -6.51 -10.13
N GLY A 515 -16.46 -7.54 -10.93
CA GLY A 515 -15.59 -7.43 -12.09
C GLY A 515 -15.92 -8.45 -13.17
N LEU A 516 -15.39 -8.19 -14.36
CA LEU A 516 -15.56 -9.04 -15.53
C LEU A 516 -14.22 -9.21 -16.23
N GLN A 517 -13.78 -10.45 -16.40
CA GLN A 517 -12.56 -10.78 -17.12
C GLN A 517 -12.88 -11.51 -18.42
N VAL A 518 -12.45 -10.96 -19.56
CA VAL A 518 -12.71 -11.51 -20.89
C VAL A 518 -11.39 -11.84 -21.57
N TYR A 519 -11.20 -13.10 -21.95
CA TYR A 519 -9.98 -13.61 -22.59
C TYR A 519 -10.26 -14.84 -23.45
N GLN A 520 -9.31 -15.20 -24.32
CA GLN A 520 -9.34 -16.43 -25.13
C GLN A 520 -8.21 -17.37 -24.75
N THR A 521 -8.37 -18.66 -25.08
CA THR A 521 -7.34 -19.69 -24.92
C THR A 521 -7.25 -20.55 -26.18
N GLN A 522 -6.10 -21.16 -26.44
CA GLN A 522 -5.85 -21.99 -27.61
C GLN A 522 -5.55 -23.44 -27.19
N LYS A 523 -6.58 -24.29 -27.22
CA LYS A 523 -6.51 -25.68 -26.71
C LYS A 523 -5.37 -26.51 -27.31
N GLN A 524 -5.06 -26.29 -28.59
CA GLN A 524 -3.97 -26.95 -29.30
C GLN A 524 -2.57 -26.62 -28.75
N ASN A 525 -2.45 -25.51 -28.00
CA ASN A 525 -1.19 -25.07 -27.41
C ASN A 525 -1.08 -25.43 -25.92
N TYR A 526 -2.08 -26.10 -25.34
CA TYR A 526 -2.07 -26.42 -23.91
C TYR A 526 -0.85 -27.29 -23.54
N PRO A 527 -0.23 -27.04 -22.36
CA PRO A 527 -0.67 -26.11 -21.32
C PRO A 527 -0.35 -24.63 -21.57
N VAL A 528 0.40 -24.25 -22.62
CA VAL A 528 0.55 -22.83 -22.99
C VAL A 528 -0.80 -22.27 -23.44
N THR A 529 -1.13 -21.04 -23.06
CA THR A 529 -2.44 -20.37 -23.20
C THR A 529 -3.57 -20.91 -22.32
N GLN A 530 -3.36 -22.02 -21.61
CA GLN A 530 -4.34 -22.49 -20.64
C GLN A 530 -4.36 -21.54 -19.44
N ALA A 531 -5.56 -21.20 -18.98
CA ALA A 531 -5.76 -20.48 -17.74
C ALA A 531 -5.46 -21.42 -16.55
N VAL A 532 -4.19 -21.48 -16.15
CA VAL A 532 -3.72 -22.33 -15.05
C VAL A 532 -3.56 -21.52 -13.78
N GLN A 533 -3.79 -22.19 -12.64
CA GLN A 533 -3.40 -21.65 -11.35
C GLN A 533 -1.89 -21.37 -11.34
N LYS A 534 -1.47 -20.28 -10.70
CA LYS A 534 -0.06 -20.03 -10.41
C LYS A 534 0.56 -21.22 -9.67
N VAL A 535 1.72 -21.70 -10.14
CA VAL A 535 2.36 -22.92 -9.58
C VAL A 535 2.73 -22.78 -8.10
N GLU A 536 3.05 -21.58 -7.62
CA GLU A 536 3.28 -21.31 -6.20
C GLU A 536 2.02 -20.91 -5.41
N GLY A 537 0.86 -20.79 -6.05
CA GLY A 537 -0.32 -20.18 -5.45
C GLY A 537 -0.74 -20.84 -4.13
N MET A 538 -0.77 -22.17 -4.07
CA MET A 538 -1.15 -22.89 -2.85
C MET A 538 -0.17 -22.63 -1.70
N ILE A 539 1.13 -22.78 -1.94
CA ILE A 539 2.16 -22.59 -0.91
C ILE A 539 2.26 -21.13 -0.44
N GLN A 540 1.86 -20.18 -1.29
CA GLN A 540 1.76 -18.78 -0.90
C GLN A 540 0.60 -18.54 0.07
N CYS A 541 -0.57 -19.12 -0.22
CA CYS A 541 -1.75 -18.97 0.62
C CYS A 541 -1.64 -19.73 1.96
N SER A 542 -0.96 -20.88 1.99
CA SER A 542 -0.66 -21.60 3.24
C SER A 542 0.49 -20.99 4.04
N GLY A 543 1.32 -20.18 3.38
CA GLY A 543 2.52 -19.57 3.95
C GLY A 543 3.76 -20.47 3.97
N GLU A 544 3.71 -21.62 3.29
CA GLU A 544 4.87 -22.48 3.02
C GLU A 544 5.89 -21.83 2.07
N ALA A 545 5.49 -20.80 1.32
CA ALA A 545 6.38 -20.02 0.48
C ALA A 545 7.42 -19.25 1.32
N THR A 546 8.69 -19.63 1.15
CA THR A 546 9.86 -18.98 1.77
C THR A 546 10.28 -17.71 1.03
N TYR A 547 10.48 -16.62 1.77
CA TYR A 547 11.06 -15.35 1.31
C TYR A 547 12.44 -15.12 1.93
N MET A 548 13.11 -14.00 1.65
CA MET A 548 14.49 -13.78 2.13
C MET A 548 14.57 -13.74 3.66
N ASN A 549 13.57 -13.15 4.32
CA ASN A 549 13.49 -13.11 5.77
C ASN A 549 13.03 -14.46 6.41
N ASP A 550 12.72 -15.46 5.59
CA ASP A 550 12.35 -16.80 6.06
C ASP A 550 13.51 -17.79 5.92
N VAL A 551 14.66 -17.37 5.37
CA VAL A 551 15.87 -18.20 5.26
C VAL A 551 16.29 -18.66 6.66
N LEU A 552 16.49 -19.96 6.84
CA LEU A 552 16.98 -20.49 8.11
C LEU A 552 18.44 -20.14 8.29
N THR A 553 18.80 -19.71 9.51
CA THR A 553 20.17 -19.36 9.87
C THR A 553 20.56 -19.98 11.21
N PRO A 554 21.85 -20.24 11.47
CA PRO A 554 22.32 -20.74 12.76
C PRO A 554 21.99 -19.81 13.93
N SER A 555 22.11 -20.30 15.16
CA SER A 555 21.78 -19.54 16.38
C SER A 555 22.73 -18.37 16.68
N ASN A 556 23.89 -18.30 16.01
CA ASN A 556 24.87 -17.22 16.18
C ASN A 556 24.71 -16.07 15.17
N THR A 557 23.62 -16.04 14.40
CA THR A 557 23.27 -14.94 13.49
C THR A 557 23.20 -13.60 14.22
N VAL A 558 23.61 -12.54 13.54
CA VAL A 558 23.55 -11.16 14.04
C VAL A 558 22.75 -10.28 13.08
N TYR A 559 22.29 -9.13 13.55
CA TYR A 559 21.35 -8.27 12.84
C TYR A 559 21.89 -6.87 12.65
N CYS A 560 21.50 -6.23 11.55
CA CYS A 560 21.98 -4.90 11.18
C CYS A 560 20.89 -3.83 11.20
N ALA A 561 21.29 -2.58 11.47
CA ALA A 561 20.49 -1.37 11.22
C ALA A 561 21.40 -0.22 10.77
N PHE A 562 20.93 0.58 9.82
CA PHE A 562 21.67 1.76 9.36
C PHE A 562 21.67 2.88 10.41
N VAL A 563 22.75 3.65 10.41
CA VAL A 563 22.86 4.96 11.08
C VAL A 563 22.75 6.04 10.01
N GLY A 564 21.73 6.90 10.08
CA GLY A 564 21.47 7.95 9.10
C GLY A 564 22.13 9.29 9.45
N ALA A 565 22.71 9.96 8.45
CA ALA A 565 23.14 11.35 8.55
C ALA A 565 21.98 12.30 8.24
N THR A 566 21.78 13.33 9.07
CA THR A 566 20.55 14.13 9.08
C THR A 566 20.72 15.60 8.70
N LYS A 567 21.96 16.09 8.54
CA LYS A 567 22.26 17.49 8.19
C LYS A 567 22.66 17.62 6.72
N VAL A 568 21.66 17.81 5.86
CA VAL A 568 21.84 17.96 4.41
C VAL A 568 22.70 19.19 4.08
N GLY A 569 23.60 19.06 3.11
CA GLY A 569 24.52 20.14 2.71
C GLY A 569 25.73 20.34 3.63
N ALA A 570 25.77 19.64 4.77
CA ALA A 570 26.92 19.62 5.68
C ALA A 570 27.85 18.43 5.40
N THR A 571 29.13 18.56 5.78
CA THR A 571 30.09 17.45 5.70
C THR A 571 30.21 16.77 7.06
N ILE A 572 30.24 15.44 7.08
CA ILE A 572 30.49 14.65 8.30
C ILE A 572 31.91 14.92 8.79
N ASP A 573 32.03 15.41 10.03
CA ASP A 573 33.31 15.67 10.69
C ASP A 573 33.74 14.44 11.50
N ALA A 574 32.86 13.92 12.36
CA ALA A 574 33.12 12.70 13.12
C ALA A 574 31.84 11.89 13.37
N ILE A 575 32.02 10.57 13.57
CA ILE A 575 30.97 9.64 13.98
C ILE A 575 31.41 8.97 15.29
N ASP A 576 30.66 9.20 16.37
CA ASP A 576 30.89 8.60 17.68
C ASP A 576 29.81 7.55 18.00
N SER A 577 30.22 6.28 17.98
CA SER A 577 29.38 5.12 18.29
C SER A 577 29.58 4.58 19.71
N LYS A 578 30.37 5.22 20.58
CA LYS A 578 30.74 4.67 21.90
C LYS A 578 29.54 4.30 22.76
N GLU A 579 28.52 5.15 22.84
CA GLU A 579 27.32 4.88 23.65
C GLU A 579 26.45 3.77 23.06
N ALA A 580 26.39 3.67 21.72
CA ALA A 580 25.73 2.58 21.04
C ALA A 580 26.45 1.25 21.30
N CYS A 581 27.78 1.22 21.20
CA CYS A 581 28.60 0.03 21.43
C CYS A 581 28.62 -0.45 22.89
N LYS A 582 28.24 0.39 23.86
CA LYS A 582 28.06 -0.02 25.27
C LYS A 582 26.74 -0.75 25.52
N GLN A 583 25.77 -0.65 24.60
CA GLN A 583 24.47 -1.26 24.80
C GLN A 583 24.59 -2.80 24.80
N PRO A 584 23.91 -3.49 25.74
CA PRO A 584 23.88 -4.94 25.75
C PRO A 584 23.42 -5.52 24.40
N GLY A 585 24.16 -6.49 23.89
CA GLY A 585 23.87 -7.17 22.63
C GLY A 585 24.40 -6.46 21.37
N VAL A 586 24.94 -5.25 21.46
CA VAL A 586 25.67 -4.62 20.34
C VAL A 586 27.05 -5.25 20.19
N ILE A 587 27.41 -5.61 18.96
CA ILE A 587 28.63 -6.38 18.63
C ILE A 587 29.65 -5.49 17.92
N ALA A 588 29.19 -4.69 16.96
CA ALA A 588 30.07 -3.85 16.15
C ALA A 588 29.34 -2.64 15.56
N PHE A 589 30.13 -1.64 15.18
CA PHE A 589 29.73 -0.55 14.31
C PHE A 589 30.73 -0.48 13.16
N TYR A 590 30.25 -0.38 11.93
CA TYR A 590 31.08 -0.18 10.74
C TYR A 590 30.65 1.08 9.99
N SER A 591 31.61 1.84 9.47
CA SER A 591 31.37 2.99 8.58
C SER A 591 32.20 2.88 7.31
N ALA A 592 32.23 3.94 6.49
CA ALA A 592 33.00 3.98 5.24
C ALA A 592 34.47 3.56 5.40
N LYS A 593 35.10 3.85 6.56
CA LYS A 593 36.50 3.50 6.86
C LYS A 593 36.75 1.99 6.97
N ASP A 594 35.70 1.20 7.19
CA ASP A 594 35.78 -0.24 7.41
C ASP A 594 35.64 -1.03 6.11
N VAL A 595 35.21 -0.38 5.03
CA VAL A 595 35.09 -0.93 3.68
C VAL A 595 36.49 -1.24 3.11
N PRO A 596 36.83 -2.51 2.82
CA PRO A 596 38.16 -2.88 2.31
C PRO A 596 38.45 -2.36 0.89
N GLY A 597 37.41 -2.24 0.06
CA GLY A 597 37.48 -1.85 -1.35
C GLY A 597 36.76 -0.54 -1.65
N THR A 598 35.93 -0.56 -2.69
CA THR A 598 35.21 0.63 -3.13
C THR A 598 33.94 0.83 -2.32
N ASN A 599 33.78 2.01 -1.71
CA ASN A 599 32.57 2.40 -0.98
C ASN A 599 31.42 2.76 -1.93
N THR A 600 30.89 1.79 -2.68
CA THR A 600 29.73 2.03 -3.56
C THR A 600 28.78 0.85 -3.66
N PHE A 601 27.48 1.13 -3.81
CA PHE A 601 26.45 0.12 -4.07
C PHE A 601 25.90 0.15 -5.51
N CYS A 602 26.47 1.00 -6.37
CA CYS A 602 26.20 1.13 -7.80
C CYS A 602 27.52 0.96 -8.57
N GLU A 603 27.71 -0.15 -9.28
CA GLU A 603 29.00 -0.49 -9.90
C GLU A 603 29.26 0.34 -11.17
N PRO A 604 30.31 1.18 -11.22
CA PRO A 604 30.59 1.99 -12.41
C PRO A 604 30.83 1.21 -13.69
N SER A 605 31.29 -0.05 -13.62
CA SER A 605 31.43 -0.89 -14.82
C SER A 605 30.10 -1.20 -15.51
N PHE A 606 28.96 -0.99 -14.83
CA PHE A 606 27.61 -1.11 -15.39
C PHE A 606 27.08 0.25 -15.90
N GLY A 607 27.91 1.29 -15.95
CA GLY A 607 27.54 2.63 -16.44
C GLY A 607 26.95 3.56 -15.37
N TYR A 608 27.03 3.19 -14.09
CA TYR A 608 26.51 4.00 -12.99
C TYR A 608 27.53 5.01 -12.45
N GLN A 609 27.03 6.14 -11.97
CA GLN A 609 27.77 7.04 -11.11
C GLN A 609 27.85 6.45 -9.69
N VAL A 610 28.89 6.83 -8.96
CA VAL A 610 29.14 6.35 -7.60
C VAL A 610 28.05 6.85 -6.65
N GLU A 611 27.39 5.90 -5.99
CA GLU A 611 26.57 6.15 -4.81
C GLU A 611 27.16 5.39 -3.63
N GLU A 612 27.43 6.08 -2.52
CA GLU A 612 28.17 5.51 -1.39
C GLU A 612 27.34 4.54 -0.56
N ILE A 613 27.95 3.43 -0.12
CA ILE A 613 27.29 2.51 0.83
C ILE A 613 27.09 3.24 2.16
N PHE A 614 28.16 3.88 2.64
CA PHE A 614 28.16 4.72 3.82
C PHE A 614 28.67 6.12 3.44
N CYS A 615 27.88 7.16 3.69
CA CYS A 615 28.26 8.56 3.51
C CYS A 615 29.56 8.84 4.27
N SER A 616 30.60 9.22 3.52
CA SER A 616 31.93 9.49 4.07
C SER A 616 32.27 10.97 4.17
N GLY A 617 31.41 11.84 3.60
CA GLY A 617 31.66 13.28 3.49
C GLY A 617 30.38 14.11 3.45
N LEU A 618 30.11 14.76 2.32
CA LEU A 618 28.96 15.65 2.14
C LEU A 618 27.64 14.87 2.17
N VAL A 619 26.76 15.24 3.09
CA VAL A 619 25.42 14.67 3.21
C VAL A 619 24.52 15.22 2.10
N ARG A 620 24.06 14.33 1.22
CA ARG A 620 23.31 14.67 0.00
C ARG A 620 21.80 14.73 0.21
N HIS A 621 21.30 13.97 1.18
CA HIS A 621 19.88 13.94 1.55
C HIS A 621 19.76 13.54 3.02
N SER A 622 18.58 13.79 3.60
CA SER A 622 18.32 13.42 4.99
C SER A 622 18.28 11.90 5.16
N GLU A 623 18.72 11.42 6.33
CA GLU A 623 18.86 9.99 6.67
C GLU A 623 19.77 9.19 5.71
N GLN A 624 20.70 9.84 5.02
CA GLN A 624 21.68 9.14 4.18
C GLN A 624 22.53 8.19 5.04
N PRO A 625 22.57 6.87 4.77
CA PRO A 625 23.30 5.93 5.61
C PRO A 625 24.78 6.30 5.73
N ALA A 626 25.28 6.51 6.96
CA ALA A 626 26.67 6.87 7.28
C ALA A 626 27.43 5.72 7.97
N GLY A 627 26.71 4.67 8.39
CA GLY A 627 27.28 3.47 8.98
C GLY A 627 26.21 2.42 9.26
N VAL A 628 26.63 1.30 9.85
CA VAL A 628 25.76 0.18 10.24
C VAL A 628 26.10 -0.31 11.64
N ILE A 629 25.09 -0.45 12.49
CA ILE A 629 25.18 -1.16 13.77
C ILE A 629 24.92 -2.64 13.54
N VAL A 630 25.68 -3.50 14.24
CA VAL A 630 25.49 -4.94 14.28
C VAL A 630 25.19 -5.38 15.72
N ALA A 631 24.08 -6.09 15.94
CA ALA A 631 23.63 -6.53 17.26
C ALA A 631 23.06 -7.96 17.26
N LEU A 632 22.72 -8.50 18.43
CA LEU A 632 22.15 -9.85 18.57
C LEU A 632 20.70 -9.95 18.10
N THR A 633 19.94 -8.84 18.10
CA THR A 633 18.57 -8.78 17.57
C THR A 633 18.37 -7.55 16.69
N ALA A 634 17.36 -7.59 15.81
CA ALA A 634 17.03 -6.46 14.94
C ALA A 634 16.61 -5.22 15.73
N ASP A 635 15.81 -5.39 16.79
CA ASP A 635 15.36 -4.30 17.65
C ASP A 635 16.53 -3.64 18.41
N GLN A 636 17.48 -4.44 18.93
CA GLN A 636 18.71 -3.91 19.54
C GLN A 636 19.53 -3.09 18.54
N ALA A 637 19.70 -3.58 17.31
CA ALA A 637 20.42 -2.85 16.28
C ALA A 637 19.75 -1.50 15.97
N GLN A 638 18.42 -1.48 15.84
CA GLN A 638 17.65 -0.27 15.57
C GLN A 638 17.70 0.75 16.72
N ARG A 639 17.57 0.30 17.98
CA ARG A 639 17.69 1.18 19.15
C ARG A 639 19.09 1.77 19.26
N ALA A 640 20.12 0.94 19.11
CA ALA A 640 21.51 1.38 19.20
C ALA A 640 21.93 2.31 18.04
N ALA A 641 21.37 2.13 16.84
CA ALA A 641 21.64 3.03 15.71
C ALA A 641 21.27 4.50 16.01
N LYS A 642 20.20 4.73 16.78
CA LYS A 642 19.77 6.08 17.21
C LYS A 642 20.69 6.73 18.25
N LEU A 643 21.56 5.95 18.89
CA LEU A 643 22.50 6.45 19.91
C LEU A 643 23.85 6.90 19.31
N VAL A 644 24.10 6.61 18.03
CA VAL A 644 25.31 7.04 17.34
C VAL A 644 25.23 8.55 17.07
N LYS A 645 26.23 9.29 17.52
CA LYS A 645 26.30 10.74 17.36
C LYS A 645 27.15 11.09 16.15
N ILE A 646 26.60 11.89 15.23
CA ILE A 646 27.33 12.42 14.08
C ILE A 646 27.52 13.91 14.29
N THR A 647 28.77 14.37 14.22
CA THR A 647 29.11 15.80 14.19
C THR A 647 29.33 16.25 12.75
N TYR A 648 28.92 17.47 12.45
CA TYR A 648 28.95 18.03 11.11
C TYR A 648 29.72 19.35 11.11
N THR A 649 30.45 19.63 10.03
CA THR A 649 30.91 20.99 9.76
C THR A 649 29.70 21.87 9.42
N GLN A 650 29.78 23.18 9.65
CA GLN A 650 28.69 24.07 9.25
C GLN A 650 28.50 24.00 7.72
N ALA A 651 27.24 23.89 7.27
CA ALA A 651 26.93 24.05 5.86
C ALA A 651 27.38 25.44 5.40
N THR A 652 27.72 25.58 4.11
CA THR A 652 28.02 26.89 3.54
C THR A 652 26.83 27.83 3.74
N SER A 653 27.07 29.10 4.06
CA SER A 653 26.01 30.11 4.28
C SER A 653 25.02 30.21 3.12
N ASP A 654 25.45 29.82 1.93
CA ASP A 654 24.70 29.96 0.68
C ASP A 654 23.96 28.67 0.29
N PHE A 655 24.02 27.61 1.11
CA PHE A 655 23.31 26.35 0.83
C PHE A 655 21.80 26.53 1.02
N LYS A 656 21.03 26.25 -0.03
CA LYS A 656 19.57 26.18 0.01
C LYS A 656 19.13 24.74 -0.21
N LEU A 657 18.37 24.22 0.75
CA LEU A 657 17.77 22.90 0.67
C LEU A 657 16.62 22.89 -0.36
N ILE A 658 16.67 21.96 -1.31
CA ILE A 658 15.70 21.81 -2.40
C ILE A 658 15.36 20.32 -2.54
N THR A 659 14.20 19.90 -2.07
CA THR A 659 13.83 18.47 -1.96
C THR A 659 12.94 17.94 -3.07
N SER A 660 12.43 18.81 -3.94
CA SER A 660 11.51 18.41 -5.00
C SER A 660 11.69 19.24 -6.26
N ILE A 661 11.28 18.69 -7.39
CA ILE A 661 11.13 19.43 -8.64
C ILE A 661 10.26 20.69 -8.47
N GLY A 662 9.23 20.65 -7.63
CA GLY A 662 8.40 21.82 -7.34
C GLY A 662 9.20 22.97 -6.71
N ASP A 663 10.14 22.64 -5.81
CA ASP A 663 11.01 23.63 -5.15
C ASP A 663 12.01 24.27 -6.13
N VAL A 664 12.49 23.51 -7.13
CA VAL A 664 13.40 24.00 -8.20
C VAL A 664 12.70 25.03 -9.08
N PHE A 665 11.44 24.77 -9.43
CA PHE A 665 10.65 25.63 -10.31
C PHE A 665 9.75 26.63 -9.55
N ALA A 666 9.99 26.83 -8.26
CA ALA A 666 9.27 27.82 -7.47
C ALA A 666 9.65 29.28 -7.83
N SER A 667 10.86 29.51 -8.37
CA SER A 667 11.30 30.79 -8.92
C SER A 667 11.03 30.88 -10.43
N GLU A 668 10.81 32.10 -10.93
CA GLU A 668 10.62 32.35 -12.39
C GLU A 668 11.82 31.87 -13.23
N THR A 669 13.02 31.93 -12.65
CA THR A 669 14.26 31.39 -13.23
C THR A 669 14.80 30.28 -12.33
N PRO A 670 14.65 29.01 -12.73
CA PRO A 670 15.24 27.88 -12.01
C PRO A 670 16.77 27.94 -12.04
N ASP A 671 17.43 27.39 -11.01
CA ASP A 671 18.89 27.28 -10.95
C ASP A 671 19.39 26.31 -12.07
N PRO A 672 20.15 26.81 -13.08
CA PRO A 672 20.62 25.97 -14.17
C PRO A 672 21.57 24.86 -13.72
N SER A 673 22.23 25.00 -12.56
CA SER A 673 23.14 23.97 -12.02
C SER A 673 22.39 22.71 -11.55
N ARG A 674 21.08 22.84 -11.30
CA ARG A 674 20.19 21.76 -10.89
C ARG A 674 19.53 21.05 -12.09
N ILE A 675 19.74 21.52 -13.32
CA ILE A 675 19.09 21.00 -14.53
C ILE A 675 20.14 20.42 -15.47
N ILE A 676 20.07 19.11 -15.70
CA ILE A 676 20.94 18.38 -16.62
C ILE A 676 20.13 18.03 -17.87
N ALA A 677 20.50 18.58 -19.02
CA ALA A 677 19.87 18.19 -20.28
C ALA A 677 20.32 16.78 -20.68
N VAL A 678 19.36 15.87 -20.80
CA VAL A 678 19.59 14.45 -21.08
C VAL A 678 19.24 14.16 -22.55
N SER A 679 18.00 14.47 -22.94
CA SER A 679 17.53 14.32 -24.32
C SER A 679 17.29 15.70 -24.96
N LYS A 680 17.92 15.98 -26.11
CA LYS A 680 17.76 17.25 -26.84
C LYS A 680 17.18 17.04 -28.23
N SER A 681 16.11 17.74 -28.54
CA SER A 681 15.59 17.81 -29.90
C SER A 681 16.61 18.46 -30.84
N LYS A 682 16.67 17.97 -32.08
CA LYS A 682 17.47 18.58 -33.16
C LYS A 682 16.82 19.87 -33.68
N LEU A 683 15.54 20.10 -33.40
CA LEU A 683 14.81 21.28 -33.83
C LEU A 683 15.08 22.47 -32.89
N LYS A 684 15.41 23.62 -33.46
CA LYS A 684 15.41 24.90 -32.71
C LYS A 684 13.99 25.37 -32.43
N GLU A 685 13.16 25.36 -33.47
CA GLU A 685 11.73 25.71 -33.45
C GLU A 685 10.96 24.64 -34.25
N VAL A 686 9.69 24.45 -33.90
CA VAL A 686 8.80 23.55 -34.64
C VAL A 686 8.40 24.17 -35.97
N THR A 687 8.35 23.36 -37.02
CA THR A 687 7.73 23.74 -38.30
C THR A 687 6.32 23.19 -38.34
N PHE A 688 5.32 24.05 -38.50
CA PHE A 688 3.93 23.60 -38.50
C PHE A 688 3.61 22.81 -39.77
N SER A 689 2.90 21.70 -39.62
CA SER A 689 2.44 20.89 -40.77
C SER A 689 1.30 21.57 -41.54
N ASP A 690 0.60 22.51 -40.91
CA ASP A 690 -0.46 23.36 -41.50
C ASP A 690 -0.56 24.67 -40.68
N THR A 691 -1.29 25.66 -41.17
CA THR A 691 -1.50 26.96 -40.49
C THR A 691 -2.37 26.76 -39.25
N PRO A 692 -1.87 27.08 -38.03
CA PRO A 692 -2.65 26.91 -36.80
C PRO A 692 -3.74 27.96 -36.67
N ASP A 693 -4.87 27.57 -36.05
CA ASP A 693 -5.99 28.47 -35.77
C ASP A 693 -5.93 29.00 -34.32
N LEU A 694 -5.31 28.27 -33.39
CA LEU A 694 -5.10 28.67 -32.01
C LEU A 694 -3.83 28.04 -31.39
N GLU A 695 -3.42 28.59 -30.25
CA GLU A 695 -2.29 28.11 -29.45
C GLU A 695 -2.79 27.68 -28.06
N VAL A 696 -2.34 26.51 -27.60
CA VAL A 696 -2.65 25.96 -26.26
C VAL A 696 -1.35 25.82 -25.49
N ARG A 697 -1.27 26.40 -24.28
CA ARG A 697 -0.12 26.27 -23.38
C ARG A 697 -0.54 25.65 -22.06
N GLY A 698 0.28 24.76 -21.52
CA GLY A 698 -0.01 24.14 -20.23
C GLY A 698 1.23 23.61 -19.53
N ILE A 699 1.01 23.23 -18.27
CA ILE A 699 1.99 22.56 -17.43
C ILE A 699 1.30 21.34 -16.83
N LEU A 700 1.87 20.16 -17.03
CA LEU A 700 1.55 18.96 -16.26
C LEU A 700 2.64 18.76 -15.22
N GLN A 701 2.27 18.53 -13.96
CA GLN A 701 3.21 18.17 -12.91
C GLN A 701 2.69 16.93 -12.16
N ILE A 702 3.54 15.92 -12.06
CA ILE A 702 3.26 14.64 -11.41
C ILE A 702 4.37 14.32 -10.41
N GLY A 703 3.97 13.92 -9.19
CA GLY A 703 4.87 13.75 -8.05
C GLY A 703 5.63 12.42 -8.06
N LEU A 704 6.31 12.15 -6.95
CA LEU A 704 7.02 10.89 -6.71
C LEU A 704 6.02 9.77 -6.29
N GLN A 705 6.44 8.51 -6.41
CA GLN A 705 5.69 7.34 -5.91
C GLN A 705 6.63 6.35 -5.23
N TYR A 706 6.24 5.76 -4.09
CA TYR A 706 6.96 4.65 -3.49
C TYR A 706 6.39 3.30 -3.91
N HIS A 707 7.29 2.34 -4.18
CA HIS A 707 6.95 1.02 -4.70
C HIS A 707 6.06 0.23 -3.75
N PHE A 708 6.28 0.43 -2.44
CA PHE A 708 5.51 -0.21 -1.36
C PHE A 708 5.51 -1.74 -1.47
N THR A 709 6.69 -2.33 -1.66
CA THR A 709 6.86 -3.79 -1.72
C THR A 709 6.42 -4.42 -0.39
N MET A 710 5.61 -5.47 -0.45
CA MET A 710 5.10 -6.11 0.77
C MET A 710 6.20 -6.81 1.57
N GLU A 711 7.21 -7.38 0.90
CA GLU A 711 8.44 -7.84 1.56
C GLU A 711 9.42 -6.67 1.72
N PRO A 712 9.84 -6.34 2.96
CA PRO A 712 10.91 -5.37 3.19
C PRO A 712 12.23 -5.76 2.52
N GLN A 713 13.06 -4.78 2.21
CA GLN A 713 14.40 -5.05 1.71
C GLN A 713 15.17 -5.89 2.73
N THR A 714 15.58 -7.08 2.29
CA THR A 714 16.18 -8.09 3.15
C THR A 714 17.41 -8.68 2.50
N THR A 715 18.49 -8.83 3.28
CA THR A 715 19.66 -9.62 2.91
C THR A 715 20.08 -10.51 4.07
N VAL A 716 20.26 -11.80 3.79
CA VAL A 716 20.89 -12.76 4.69
C VAL A 716 22.21 -13.22 4.08
N VAL A 717 23.29 -13.12 4.84
CA VAL A 717 24.64 -13.50 4.40
C VAL A 717 25.18 -14.56 5.34
N ILE A 718 25.68 -15.66 4.79
CA ILE A 718 26.27 -16.77 5.52
C ILE A 718 27.70 -16.96 4.99
N PRO A 719 28.74 -16.68 5.80
CA PRO A 719 30.11 -17.04 5.45
C PRO A 719 30.22 -18.55 5.24
N PHE A 720 30.88 -18.96 4.15
CA PHE A 720 31.06 -20.35 3.78
C PHE A 720 32.44 -20.55 3.15
N GLU A 721 33.27 -21.41 3.77
CA GLU A 721 34.69 -21.58 3.40
C GLU A 721 35.40 -20.21 3.33
N ASP A 722 35.99 -19.88 2.18
CA ASP A 722 36.66 -18.59 1.93
C ASP A 722 35.73 -17.53 1.26
N GLY A 723 34.43 -17.81 1.17
CA GLY A 723 33.46 -16.98 0.45
C GLY A 723 32.19 -16.65 1.25
N LEU A 724 31.20 -16.08 0.56
CA LEU A 724 29.91 -15.67 1.10
C LEU A 724 28.78 -16.29 0.31
N LYS A 725 27.84 -16.93 1.01
CA LYS A 725 26.52 -17.26 0.47
C LYS A 725 25.54 -16.16 0.83
N VAL A 726 24.93 -15.54 -0.18
CA VAL A 726 24.10 -14.34 -0.04
C VAL A 726 22.68 -14.61 -0.54
N PHE A 727 21.69 -14.38 0.30
CA PHE A 727 20.28 -14.40 -0.03
C PHE A 727 19.77 -12.97 0.06
N SER A 728 19.59 -12.32 -1.09
CA SER A 728 19.17 -10.91 -1.14
C SER A 728 17.87 -10.76 -1.91
N ALA A 729 16.99 -9.89 -1.42
CA ALA A 729 15.79 -9.51 -2.15
C ALA A 729 16.20 -8.58 -3.31
N THR A 730 16.64 -9.16 -4.43
CA THR A 730 17.15 -8.45 -5.61
C THR A 730 16.52 -8.94 -6.92
N GLN A 731 16.30 -8.02 -7.86
CA GLN A 731 15.89 -8.29 -9.25
C GLN A 731 17.10 -8.52 -10.17
N TRP A 732 18.32 -8.22 -9.71
CA TRP A 732 19.54 -8.29 -10.52
C TRP A 732 20.71 -8.87 -9.73
N MET A 733 20.84 -10.20 -9.77
CA MET A 733 21.89 -10.92 -9.02
C MET A 733 23.30 -10.53 -9.46
N ASP A 734 23.52 -10.32 -10.76
CA ASP A 734 24.84 -10.03 -11.32
C ASP A 734 25.41 -8.71 -10.79
N HIS A 735 24.60 -7.64 -10.81
CA HIS A 735 25.01 -6.37 -10.24
C HIS A 735 25.21 -6.45 -8.71
N THR A 736 24.33 -7.15 -7.98
CA THR A 736 24.51 -7.37 -6.53
C THR A 736 25.80 -8.16 -6.22
N GLN A 737 26.15 -9.16 -7.04
CA GLN A 737 27.40 -9.91 -6.90
C GLN A 737 28.63 -9.00 -7.10
N ALA A 738 28.60 -8.20 -8.17
CA ALA A 738 29.70 -7.32 -8.56
C ALA A 738 30.02 -6.30 -7.46
N VAL A 739 29.01 -5.58 -6.96
CA VAL A 739 29.20 -4.56 -5.92
C VAL A 739 29.70 -5.15 -4.59
N ILE A 740 29.22 -6.33 -4.19
CA ILE A 740 29.72 -7.01 -2.98
C ILE A 740 31.20 -7.40 -3.19
N ALA A 741 31.54 -7.99 -4.32
CA ALA A 741 32.90 -8.42 -4.63
C ALA A 741 33.88 -7.23 -4.65
N ASN A 742 33.50 -6.13 -5.31
CA ASN A 742 34.31 -4.91 -5.37
C ASN A 742 34.48 -4.27 -3.99
N MET A 743 33.40 -4.14 -3.23
CA MET A 743 33.40 -3.59 -1.87
C MET A 743 34.31 -4.38 -0.91
N LEU A 744 34.30 -5.71 -0.99
CA LEU A 744 35.10 -6.58 -0.12
C LEU A 744 36.51 -6.86 -0.64
N GLN A 745 36.84 -6.47 -1.88
CA GLN A 745 38.07 -6.87 -2.59
C GLN A 745 38.24 -8.40 -2.73
N VAL A 746 37.13 -9.12 -2.89
CA VAL A 746 37.10 -10.55 -3.23
C VAL A 746 36.78 -10.75 -4.71
N LYS A 747 36.83 -11.99 -5.22
CA LYS A 747 36.41 -12.27 -6.60
C LYS A 747 34.93 -12.59 -6.64
N ALA A 748 34.28 -12.32 -7.77
CA ALA A 748 32.85 -12.64 -7.96
C ALA A 748 32.53 -14.11 -7.65
N LYS A 749 33.44 -15.04 -7.99
CA LYS A 749 33.31 -16.48 -7.67
C LYS A 749 33.22 -16.79 -6.17
N ASP A 750 33.71 -15.89 -5.32
CA ASP A 750 33.70 -16.04 -3.86
C ASP A 750 32.38 -15.52 -3.25
N VAL A 751 31.49 -14.96 -4.06
CA VAL A 751 30.16 -14.48 -3.65
C VAL A 751 29.10 -15.25 -4.42
N GLN A 752 28.33 -16.09 -3.73
CA GLN A 752 27.27 -16.91 -4.32
C GLN A 752 25.91 -16.35 -3.94
N LEU A 753 25.13 -15.84 -4.92
CA LEU A 753 23.77 -15.41 -4.66
C LEU A 753 22.76 -16.52 -4.94
N GLN A 754 21.71 -16.55 -4.13
CA GLN A 754 20.54 -17.40 -4.36
C GLN A 754 19.26 -16.60 -4.12
N VAL A 755 18.40 -16.53 -5.13
CA VAL A 755 17.14 -15.80 -5.10
C VAL A 755 16.01 -16.76 -5.46
N ARG A 756 15.18 -17.14 -4.48
CA ARG A 756 14.03 -18.02 -4.73
C ARG A 756 12.83 -17.26 -5.30
N ARG A 757 12.48 -16.14 -4.65
CA ARG A 757 11.35 -15.27 -4.99
C ARG A 757 11.40 -13.97 -4.20
N LEU A 758 10.67 -12.95 -4.65
CA LEU A 758 10.48 -11.67 -3.95
C LEU A 758 9.01 -11.46 -3.57
N GLY A 759 8.76 -10.81 -2.43
CA GLY A 759 7.43 -10.31 -2.07
C GLY A 759 7.13 -8.94 -2.70
N GLY A 760 7.25 -8.87 -4.03
CA GLY A 760 7.20 -7.64 -4.83
C GLY A 760 8.56 -6.96 -4.98
N GLY A 761 8.78 -6.32 -6.14
CA GLY A 761 10.00 -5.58 -6.46
C GLY A 761 9.71 -4.25 -7.16
N TYR A 762 8.96 -4.29 -8.26
CA TYR A 762 8.49 -3.12 -9.01
C TYR A 762 9.58 -2.15 -9.49
N GLY A 763 10.85 -2.58 -9.50
CA GLY A 763 12.01 -1.75 -9.85
C GLY A 763 12.89 -1.37 -8.65
N SER A 764 12.31 -1.19 -7.46
CA SER A 764 13.08 -0.80 -6.24
C SER A 764 14.19 -1.77 -5.85
N LYS A 765 14.02 -3.06 -6.21
CA LYS A 765 14.95 -4.13 -5.86
C LYS A 765 15.99 -4.39 -6.97
N ILE A 766 16.15 -3.49 -7.94
CA ILE A 766 17.21 -3.60 -8.97
C ILE A 766 18.55 -3.15 -8.40
N THR A 767 18.68 -1.89 -7.98
CA THR A 767 19.96 -1.34 -7.45
C THR A 767 19.89 -0.96 -5.98
N ARG A 768 18.77 -0.39 -5.48
CA ARG A 768 18.71 0.14 -4.11
C ARG A 768 18.95 -0.93 -3.04
N GLY A 769 18.53 -2.16 -3.31
CA GLY A 769 18.77 -3.31 -2.43
C GLY A 769 20.25 -3.69 -2.24
N ASN A 770 21.14 -3.20 -3.11
CA ASN A 770 22.57 -3.46 -3.01
C ASN A 770 23.21 -2.80 -1.80
N GLN A 771 22.70 -1.65 -1.34
CA GLN A 771 23.25 -0.98 -0.16
C GLN A 771 23.14 -1.86 1.09
N VAL A 772 21.98 -2.49 1.28
CA VAL A 772 21.72 -3.48 2.33
C VAL A 772 22.58 -4.72 2.15
N ALA A 773 22.69 -5.21 0.90
CA ALA A 773 23.48 -6.39 0.59
C ALA A 773 24.98 -6.19 0.88
N CYS A 774 25.53 -5.02 0.53
CA CYS A 774 26.89 -4.63 0.85
C CYS A 774 27.09 -4.50 2.36
N ALA A 775 26.23 -3.77 3.08
CA ALA A 775 26.36 -3.59 4.53
C ALA A 775 26.30 -4.92 5.30
N ALA A 776 25.36 -5.81 4.94
CA ALA A 776 25.26 -7.14 5.54
C ALA A 776 26.48 -8.01 5.22
N SER A 777 26.97 -7.96 3.97
CA SER A 777 28.15 -8.72 3.54
C SER A 777 29.44 -8.24 4.21
N LEU A 778 29.60 -6.92 4.41
CA LEU A 778 30.70 -6.35 5.16
C LEU A 778 30.71 -6.86 6.61
N ALA A 779 29.57 -6.80 7.28
CA ALA A 779 29.44 -7.30 8.65
C ALA A 779 29.74 -8.81 8.73
N ALA A 780 29.22 -9.60 7.78
CA ALA A 780 29.43 -11.05 7.76
C ALA A 780 30.90 -11.41 7.52
N TYR A 781 31.55 -10.72 6.58
CA TYR A 781 32.96 -10.88 6.26
C TYR A 781 33.86 -10.53 7.45
N LYS A 782 33.63 -9.38 8.09
CA LYS A 782 34.46 -8.91 9.22
C LYS A 782 34.30 -9.78 10.47
N LEU A 783 33.10 -10.28 10.74
CA LEU A 783 32.80 -11.06 11.93
C LEU A 783 32.98 -12.57 11.72
N ASN A 784 33.07 -13.03 10.48
CA ASN A 784 32.94 -14.44 10.09
C ASN A 784 31.71 -15.09 10.76
N ARG A 785 30.57 -14.40 10.69
CA ARG A 785 29.29 -14.83 11.28
C ARG A 785 28.14 -14.60 10.30
N PRO A 786 27.08 -15.43 10.35
CA PRO A 786 25.87 -15.14 9.61
C PRO A 786 25.26 -13.80 10.00
N VAL A 787 24.82 -13.02 9.02
CA VAL A 787 24.20 -11.70 9.21
C VAL A 787 22.85 -11.65 8.54
N ARG A 788 21.87 -11.05 9.19
CA ARG A 788 20.56 -10.73 8.63
C ARG A 788 20.28 -9.24 8.73
N PHE A 789 20.00 -8.59 7.61
CA PHE A 789 19.57 -7.21 7.57
C PHE A 789 18.18 -7.13 6.94
N VAL A 790 17.18 -6.75 7.75
CA VAL A 790 15.81 -6.43 7.31
C VAL A 790 15.59 -4.95 7.60
N GLN A 791 15.39 -4.12 6.58
CA GLN A 791 15.07 -2.71 6.80
C GLN A 791 13.64 -2.53 7.33
N THR A 792 13.43 -1.51 8.17
CA THR A 792 12.07 -1.06 8.52
C THR A 792 11.45 -0.29 7.34
N LEU A 793 10.13 -0.11 7.36
CA LEU A 793 9.45 0.73 6.36
C LEU A 793 10.03 2.15 6.35
N GLU A 794 10.21 2.73 7.54
CA GLU A 794 10.80 4.08 7.67
C GLU A 794 12.19 4.13 7.03
N SER A 795 13.10 3.21 7.40
CA SER A 795 14.45 3.18 6.84
C SER A 795 14.44 3.05 5.31
N MET A 796 13.58 2.18 4.75
CA MET A 796 13.48 2.07 3.29
C MET A 796 12.93 3.34 2.66
N MET A 797 11.90 3.97 3.24
CA MET A 797 11.31 5.19 2.69
C MET A 797 12.22 6.40 2.88
N ASP A 798 13.09 6.40 3.88
CA ASP A 798 14.05 7.48 4.14
C ASP A 798 15.23 7.44 3.15
N CYS A 799 15.79 6.25 2.83
CA CYS A 799 17.00 6.16 2.01
C CYS A 799 16.82 5.57 0.60
N ASN A 800 15.79 4.76 0.33
CA ASN A 800 15.62 4.17 -0.99
C ASN A 800 14.97 5.16 -1.95
N GLY A 801 15.44 5.18 -3.19
CA GLY A 801 14.85 5.96 -4.29
C GLY A 801 13.37 5.69 -4.53
N LYS A 802 12.70 6.66 -5.13
CA LYS A 802 11.27 6.63 -5.50
C LYS A 802 11.11 6.63 -7.03
N ARG A 803 9.88 6.45 -7.53
CA ARG A 803 9.54 6.80 -8.92
C ARG A 803 9.92 8.26 -9.18
N TRP A 804 10.41 8.54 -10.37
CA TRP A 804 10.75 9.88 -10.83
C TRP A 804 9.50 10.76 -10.92
N ALA A 805 9.53 11.93 -10.27
CA ALA A 805 8.52 12.96 -10.49
C ALA A 805 8.77 13.59 -11.86
N CYS A 806 7.75 14.13 -12.51
CA CYS A 806 7.87 14.73 -13.83
C CYS A 806 7.09 16.05 -13.92
N ARG A 807 7.66 17.01 -14.62
CA ARG A 807 7.02 18.25 -15.04
C ARG A 807 7.15 18.39 -16.55
N SER A 808 6.07 18.76 -17.23
CA SER A 808 6.02 18.96 -18.68
C SER A 808 5.45 20.33 -18.99
N ASP A 809 6.27 21.19 -19.58
CA ASP A 809 5.91 22.53 -20.02
C ASP A 809 5.71 22.49 -21.53
N TYR A 810 4.46 22.62 -21.98
CA TYR A 810 4.11 22.39 -23.39
C TYR A 810 3.40 23.58 -24.04
N GLN A 811 3.62 23.69 -25.35
CA GLN A 811 2.99 24.65 -26.26
C GLN A 811 2.56 23.92 -27.54
N CYS A 812 1.25 23.88 -27.78
CA CYS A 812 0.64 23.25 -28.94
C CYS A 812 0.07 24.31 -29.88
N HIS A 813 0.23 24.09 -31.16
CA HIS A 813 -0.39 24.86 -32.24
C HIS A 813 -1.40 23.95 -32.93
N VAL A 814 -2.67 24.34 -32.92
CA VAL A 814 -3.77 23.44 -33.29
C VAL A 814 -4.76 24.11 -34.23
N LYS A 815 -5.44 23.29 -35.02
CA LYS A 815 -6.59 23.70 -35.85
C LYS A 815 -7.85 23.78 -35.01
N ALA A 816 -8.87 24.50 -35.50
CA ALA A 816 -10.16 24.66 -34.82
C ALA A 816 -10.91 23.32 -34.59
N ASN A 817 -10.58 22.27 -35.35
CA ASN A 817 -11.13 20.92 -35.16
C ASN A 817 -10.35 20.06 -34.14
N GLY A 818 -9.27 20.59 -33.54
CA GLY A 818 -8.42 19.88 -32.58
C GLY A 818 -7.22 19.14 -33.18
N LYS A 819 -6.97 19.22 -34.51
CA LYS A 819 -5.74 18.64 -35.10
C LYS A 819 -4.52 19.43 -34.63
N ILE A 820 -3.54 18.74 -34.02
CA ILE A 820 -2.26 19.34 -33.66
C ILE A 820 -1.40 19.44 -34.93
N VAL A 821 -0.88 20.64 -35.19
CA VAL A 821 -0.03 20.93 -36.35
C VAL A 821 1.40 21.30 -35.93
N GLY A 822 1.64 21.57 -34.65
CA GLY A 822 2.96 21.73 -34.06
C GLY A 822 2.93 21.59 -32.53
N LEU A 823 3.95 20.98 -31.93
CA LEU A 823 4.06 20.82 -30.47
C LEU A 823 5.53 20.98 -30.02
N SER A 824 5.74 21.91 -29.08
CA SER A 824 6.99 22.02 -28.30
C SER A 824 6.73 21.59 -26.87
N ASN A 825 7.53 20.68 -26.34
CA ASN A 825 7.48 20.19 -24.96
C ASN A 825 8.89 20.20 -24.35
N ASP A 826 9.04 20.87 -23.22
CA ASP A 826 10.22 20.80 -22.37
C ASP A 826 9.81 20.09 -21.08
N PHE A 827 10.29 18.86 -20.90
CA PHE A 827 9.99 18.07 -19.71
C PHE A 827 11.20 17.85 -18.82
N TYR A 828 10.93 17.64 -17.54
CA TYR A 828 11.86 17.63 -16.45
C TYR A 828 11.52 16.49 -15.51
N GLU A 829 12.47 15.61 -15.19
CA GLU A 829 12.25 14.49 -14.27
C GLU A 829 13.19 14.55 -13.06
N ASP A 830 12.66 14.31 -11.86
CA ASP A 830 13.39 14.43 -10.59
C ASP A 830 14.29 13.22 -10.33
N ALA A 831 15.60 13.44 -10.44
CA ALA A 831 16.61 12.43 -10.26
C ALA A 831 16.95 12.15 -8.79
N GLY A 832 16.48 12.96 -7.84
CA GLY A 832 17.15 13.04 -6.54
C GLY A 832 18.55 13.62 -6.68
N TRP A 833 19.49 13.19 -5.82
CA TRP A 833 20.83 13.80 -5.80
C TRP A 833 21.78 13.31 -6.90
N VAL A 834 21.54 12.14 -7.52
CA VAL A 834 22.33 11.65 -8.67
C VAL A 834 21.46 11.07 -9.78
N ASN A 835 21.81 11.35 -11.04
CA ASN A 835 21.09 10.95 -12.25
C ASN A 835 21.34 9.48 -12.69
N ASN A 836 21.50 8.56 -11.73
CA ASN A 836 21.52 7.13 -12.04
C ASN A 836 20.11 6.67 -12.43
N GLU A 837 19.97 5.65 -13.29
CA GLU A 837 18.66 5.06 -13.62
C GLU A 837 17.64 6.03 -14.28
N SER A 838 18.13 7.02 -15.03
CA SER A 838 17.30 7.99 -15.76
C SER A 838 16.42 7.33 -16.84
N PRO A 839 15.08 7.50 -16.80
CA PRO A 839 14.17 7.02 -17.85
C PRO A 839 14.18 7.87 -19.13
N ILE A 840 14.67 9.11 -19.04
CA ILE A 840 14.45 10.19 -20.02
C ILE A 840 14.83 9.80 -21.46
N ASP A 841 16.07 9.36 -21.69
CA ASP A 841 16.60 9.08 -23.03
C ASP A 841 15.98 7.86 -23.69
N MET A 842 15.44 6.93 -22.89
CA MET A 842 14.82 5.71 -23.39
C MET A 842 13.30 5.82 -23.37
N HIS A 843 12.69 5.67 -22.20
CA HIS A 843 11.25 5.44 -22.11
C HIS A 843 10.43 6.73 -22.22
N SER A 844 10.79 7.79 -21.50
CA SER A 844 9.99 9.03 -21.46
C SER A 844 9.98 9.73 -22.82
N THR A 845 11.15 9.93 -23.45
CA THR A 845 11.23 10.58 -24.76
C THR A 845 10.56 9.75 -25.85
N LEU A 846 10.75 8.42 -25.84
CA LEU A 846 10.21 7.54 -26.87
C LEU A 846 8.68 7.45 -26.82
N THR A 847 8.10 7.47 -25.62
CA THR A 847 6.65 7.38 -25.45
C THR A 847 5.95 8.74 -25.43
N ALA A 848 6.70 9.84 -25.52
CA ALA A 848 6.16 11.20 -25.51
C ALA A 848 5.27 11.54 -26.71
N THR A 849 5.29 10.76 -27.81
CA THR A 849 4.32 10.89 -28.91
C THR A 849 3.06 10.06 -28.70
N ASN A 850 3.09 9.09 -27.78
CA ASN A 850 2.13 8.01 -27.67
C ASN A 850 1.82 7.42 -29.06
N CYS A 851 0.57 7.50 -29.52
CA CYS A 851 0.11 7.01 -30.82
C CYS A 851 -0.26 8.12 -31.83
N TYR A 852 0.10 9.38 -31.55
CA TYR A 852 -0.34 10.53 -32.34
C TYR A 852 0.63 10.87 -33.48
N ASP A 853 0.08 11.36 -34.58
CA ASP A 853 0.77 11.57 -35.85
C ASP A 853 1.63 12.86 -35.85
N PHE A 854 2.96 12.67 -35.78
CA PHE A 854 3.96 13.73 -35.89
C PHE A 854 5.01 13.36 -36.94
N THR A 855 5.43 14.34 -37.75
CA THR A 855 6.34 14.14 -38.90
C THR A 855 7.81 14.45 -38.58
N GLY A 856 8.15 14.55 -37.29
CA GLY A 856 9.50 14.84 -36.77
C GLY A 856 9.97 16.29 -36.94
N VAL A 857 9.33 17.09 -37.81
CA VAL A 857 9.59 18.54 -37.96
C VAL A 857 8.60 19.41 -37.20
N ASN A 858 7.42 18.87 -36.89
CA ASN A 858 6.36 19.53 -36.14
C ASN A 858 6.32 19.15 -34.66
N PHE A 859 7.27 18.34 -34.18
CA PHE A 859 7.35 17.90 -32.79
C PHE A 859 8.74 18.14 -32.23
N LYS A 860 8.83 19.00 -31.21
CA LYS A 860 10.06 19.29 -30.47
C LYS A 860 9.86 18.84 -29.03
N ASN A 861 10.67 17.90 -28.58
CA ASN A 861 10.64 17.37 -27.23
C ASN A 861 12.04 17.40 -26.62
N ASN A 862 12.21 18.03 -25.46
CA ASN A 862 13.46 18.06 -24.71
C ASN A 862 13.25 17.47 -23.32
N GLY A 863 14.13 16.57 -22.91
CA GLY A 863 14.07 15.91 -21.60
C GLY A 863 15.26 16.30 -20.73
N ASN A 864 14.99 16.70 -19.50
CA ASN A 864 15.99 17.18 -18.56
C ASN A 864 15.86 16.44 -17.22
N ALA A 865 16.98 16.03 -16.64
CA ALA A 865 17.01 15.55 -15.26
C ALA A 865 17.17 16.73 -14.30
N VAL A 866 16.46 16.67 -13.17
CA VAL A 866 16.49 17.68 -12.11
C VAL A 866 17.17 17.08 -10.89
N ILE A 867 18.24 17.73 -10.42
CA ILE A 867 18.98 17.33 -9.23
C ILE A 867 18.34 17.97 -8.00
N THR A 868 17.94 17.15 -7.03
CA THR A 868 17.37 17.58 -5.75
C THR A 868 18.15 17.00 -4.58
N ASP A 869 17.98 17.56 -3.39
CA ASP A 869 18.60 17.12 -2.14
C ASP A 869 17.80 15.99 -1.46
N ALA A 870 17.29 15.07 -2.28
CA ALA A 870 16.50 13.89 -1.91
C ALA A 870 17.22 12.61 -2.35
N PRO A 871 16.87 11.42 -1.79
CA PRO A 871 17.43 10.15 -2.23
C PRO A 871 17.27 9.96 -3.73
N SER A 872 18.31 9.47 -4.42
CA SER A 872 18.29 9.27 -5.88
C SER A 872 17.07 8.46 -6.31
N SER A 873 16.29 9.00 -7.24
CA SER A 873 15.15 8.30 -7.83
C SER A 873 15.61 7.00 -8.50
N THR A 874 14.70 6.04 -8.64
CA THR A 874 14.99 4.71 -9.16
C THR A 874 13.84 4.23 -10.04
N TRP A 875 14.07 3.15 -10.77
CA TRP A 875 13.05 2.53 -11.61
C TRP A 875 11.81 2.16 -10.81
N CYS A 876 10.63 2.55 -11.30
CA CYS A 876 9.33 2.10 -10.80
C CYS A 876 8.49 1.63 -11.99
N ARG A 877 7.74 0.53 -11.83
CA ARG A 877 6.94 -0.17 -12.87
C ARG A 877 6.44 0.76 -14.00
N ALA A 878 6.78 0.43 -15.25
CA ALA A 878 6.61 1.31 -16.43
C ALA A 878 7.38 2.65 -16.31
N PRO A 879 8.69 2.61 -16.04
CA PRO A 879 9.45 3.82 -15.75
C PRO A 879 9.57 4.72 -16.97
N GLY A 880 9.28 6.01 -16.83
CA GLY A 880 9.31 6.98 -17.92
C GLY A 880 8.14 6.84 -18.88
N SER A 881 7.61 5.64 -19.11
CA SER A 881 6.46 5.41 -19.98
C SER A 881 5.14 5.87 -19.38
N VAL A 882 4.96 5.79 -18.05
CA VAL A 882 3.78 6.39 -17.39
C VAL A 882 3.79 7.89 -17.59
N GLU A 883 4.94 8.51 -17.34
CA GLU A 883 5.16 9.94 -17.43
C GLU A 883 5.04 10.41 -18.90
N GLY A 884 5.73 9.74 -19.81
CA GLY A 884 5.71 9.97 -21.26
C GLY A 884 4.32 9.96 -21.89
N ILE A 885 3.55 8.91 -21.63
CA ILE A 885 2.20 8.76 -22.17
C ILE A 885 1.24 9.74 -21.49
N ALA A 886 1.35 9.94 -20.17
CA ALA A 886 0.50 10.90 -19.47
C ALA A 886 0.72 12.35 -19.93
N MET A 887 1.95 12.75 -20.24
CA MET A 887 2.23 14.07 -20.84
C MET A 887 1.38 14.28 -22.10
N MET A 888 1.45 13.33 -23.03
CA MET A 888 0.76 13.44 -24.31
C MET A 888 -0.77 13.29 -24.17
N GLU A 889 -1.26 12.37 -23.35
CA GLU A 889 -2.70 12.23 -23.10
C GLU A 889 -3.28 13.49 -22.45
N ASN A 890 -2.57 14.11 -21.50
CA ASN A 890 -2.97 15.39 -20.90
C ASN A 890 -2.96 16.54 -21.92
N ILE A 891 -1.96 16.58 -22.81
CA ILE A 891 -1.91 17.57 -23.90
C ILE A 891 -3.14 17.44 -24.79
N ILE A 892 -3.48 16.23 -25.24
CA ILE A 892 -4.63 15.98 -26.11
C ILE A 892 -5.95 16.30 -25.40
N GLU A 893 -6.08 15.95 -24.12
CA GLU A 893 -7.24 16.31 -23.30
C GLU A 893 -7.39 17.84 -23.17
N HIS A 894 -6.29 18.57 -22.93
CA HIS A 894 -6.29 20.03 -22.85
C HIS A 894 -6.64 20.66 -24.21
N VAL A 895 -6.12 20.11 -25.33
CA VAL A 895 -6.51 20.56 -26.67
C VAL A 895 -8.01 20.36 -26.90
N ALA A 896 -8.55 19.19 -26.56
CA ALA A 896 -9.99 18.91 -26.68
C ALA A 896 -10.83 19.88 -25.85
N PHE A 897 -10.35 20.22 -24.64
CA PHE A 897 -10.93 21.27 -23.83
C PHE A 897 -10.88 22.61 -24.58
N GLU A 898 -9.74 23.13 -25.03
CA GLU A 898 -9.68 24.46 -25.66
C GLU A 898 -10.55 24.59 -26.91
N VAL A 899 -10.60 23.56 -27.76
CA VAL A 899 -11.44 23.56 -28.98
C VAL A 899 -12.90 23.16 -28.73
N GLN A 900 -13.27 22.88 -27.48
CA GLN A 900 -14.63 22.48 -27.06
C GLN A 900 -15.18 21.28 -27.85
N SER A 901 -14.33 20.30 -28.11
CA SER A 901 -14.70 19.08 -28.85
C SER A 901 -14.65 17.85 -27.96
N ASP A 902 -15.32 16.78 -28.40
CA ASP A 902 -15.28 15.50 -27.68
C ASP A 902 -13.84 14.95 -27.61
N PRO A 903 -13.33 14.61 -26.41
CA PRO A 903 -11.95 14.16 -26.26
C PRO A 903 -11.62 12.87 -27.02
N ALA A 904 -12.58 11.97 -27.23
CA ALA A 904 -12.37 10.76 -28.01
C ALA A 904 -12.24 11.08 -29.51
N ALA A 905 -13.04 12.03 -30.02
CA ALA A 905 -12.94 12.50 -31.40
C ALA A 905 -11.60 13.20 -31.68
N VAL A 906 -11.12 14.05 -30.76
CA VAL A 906 -9.82 14.73 -30.90
C VAL A 906 -8.65 13.74 -30.86
N ARG A 907 -8.71 12.71 -30.01
CA ARG A 907 -7.73 11.60 -30.03
C ARG A 907 -7.72 10.92 -31.39
N LEU A 908 -8.89 10.49 -31.89
CA LEU A 908 -9.00 9.79 -33.17
C LEU A 908 -8.50 10.62 -34.35
N LEU A 909 -8.77 11.93 -34.35
CA LEU A 909 -8.29 12.87 -35.37
C LEU A 909 -6.76 12.99 -35.43
N ASN A 910 -6.10 12.86 -34.26
CA ASN A 910 -4.66 12.97 -34.15
C ASN A 910 -3.92 11.65 -34.30
N ILE A 911 -4.60 10.50 -34.25
CA ILE A 911 -4.03 9.18 -34.54
C ILE A 911 -3.87 9.02 -36.05
N ALA A 912 -2.72 8.50 -36.52
CA ALA A 912 -2.52 8.22 -37.94
C ALA A 912 -3.51 7.15 -38.43
N SER A 913 -4.08 7.32 -39.62
CA SER A 913 -5.06 6.37 -40.18
C SER A 913 -4.50 4.94 -40.35
N THR A 914 -3.18 4.81 -40.53
CA THR A 914 -2.45 3.54 -40.61
C THR A 914 -2.13 2.90 -39.26
N HIS A 915 -2.33 3.62 -38.15
CA HIS A 915 -2.00 3.13 -36.81
C HIS A 915 -3.08 2.20 -36.27
N LYS A 916 -2.71 1.12 -35.57
CA LYS A 916 -3.67 0.10 -35.11
C LYS A 916 -4.78 0.65 -34.19
N LEU A 917 -4.49 1.67 -33.39
CA LEU A 917 -5.48 2.31 -32.52
C LEU A 917 -6.57 3.07 -33.29
N SER A 918 -6.37 3.43 -34.57
CA SER A 918 -7.42 4.06 -35.38
C SER A 918 -8.59 3.12 -35.64
N GLU A 919 -8.34 1.81 -35.65
CA GLU A 919 -9.34 0.75 -35.79
C GLU A 919 -9.95 0.33 -34.43
N LEU A 920 -9.08 0.16 -33.41
CA LEU A 920 -9.51 -0.37 -32.11
C LEU A 920 -10.33 0.64 -31.29
N LEU A 921 -9.99 1.93 -31.36
CA LEU A 921 -10.64 2.95 -30.53
C LEU A 921 -12.15 3.08 -30.81
N PRO A 922 -12.62 3.21 -32.07
CA PRO A 922 -14.06 3.26 -32.34
C PRO A 922 -14.82 2.03 -31.82
N GLN A 923 -14.27 0.82 -31.99
CA GLN A 923 -14.88 -0.43 -31.51
C GLN A 923 -14.96 -0.47 -29.97
N PHE A 924 -13.92 0.02 -29.30
CA PHE A 924 -13.90 0.14 -27.85
C PHE A 924 -14.95 1.14 -27.35
N LEU A 925 -15.06 2.32 -27.96
CA LEU A 925 -16.06 3.32 -27.57
C LEU A 925 -17.50 2.80 -27.72
N GLU A 926 -17.78 2.07 -28.80
CA GLU A 926 -19.09 1.44 -29.03
C GLU A 926 -19.37 0.33 -28.01
N SER A 927 -18.46 -0.63 -27.87
CA SER A 927 -18.63 -1.78 -26.96
C SER A 927 -18.66 -1.41 -25.46
N ARG A 928 -18.19 -0.21 -25.10
CA ARG A 928 -18.17 0.32 -23.72
C ARG A 928 -19.15 1.47 -23.49
N GLU A 929 -20.09 1.64 -24.42
CA GLU A 929 -21.25 2.52 -24.26
C GLU A 929 -20.85 3.99 -24.03
N TYR A 930 -19.72 4.44 -24.61
CA TYR A 930 -19.11 5.74 -24.28
C TYR A 930 -20.09 6.92 -24.43
N TYR A 931 -20.77 7.00 -25.58
CA TYR A 931 -21.68 8.11 -25.87
C TYR A 931 -22.96 8.09 -25.04
N GLU A 932 -23.46 6.90 -24.70
CA GLU A 932 -24.63 6.74 -23.84
C GLU A 932 -24.31 7.18 -22.41
N ARG A 933 -23.22 6.66 -21.83
CA ARG A 933 -22.75 7.05 -20.49
C ARG A 933 -22.43 8.54 -20.40
N LYS A 934 -21.83 9.13 -21.44
CA LYS A 934 -21.58 10.57 -21.49
C LYS A 934 -22.88 11.37 -21.35
N LYS A 935 -23.93 10.98 -22.09
CA LYS A 935 -25.25 11.63 -22.02
C LYS A 935 -25.90 11.48 -20.63
N GLU A 936 -25.80 10.30 -20.03
CA GLU A 936 -26.29 10.07 -18.66
C GLU A 936 -25.57 10.93 -17.62
N ILE A 937 -24.26 11.11 -17.79
CA ILE A 937 -23.43 11.95 -16.93
C ILE A 937 -23.81 13.43 -17.07
N GLU A 938 -24.02 13.92 -18.30
CA GLU A 938 -24.47 15.29 -18.54
C GLU A 938 -25.83 15.56 -17.89
N ALA A 939 -26.79 14.64 -18.03
CA ALA A 939 -28.09 14.71 -17.37
C ALA A 939 -27.96 14.74 -15.84
N HIS A 940 -27.25 13.77 -15.26
CA HIS A 940 -26.99 13.72 -13.83
C HIS A 940 -26.35 15.01 -13.30
N ASN A 941 -25.33 15.50 -14.00
CA ASN A 941 -24.62 16.71 -13.60
C ASN A 941 -25.51 17.95 -13.65
N SER A 942 -26.40 18.07 -14.65
CA SER A 942 -27.36 19.19 -14.70
C SER A 942 -28.39 19.17 -13.57
N GLU A 943 -28.69 17.99 -13.03
CA GLU A 943 -29.65 17.80 -11.95
C GLU A 943 -29.02 17.92 -10.56
N ASN A 944 -27.68 17.83 -10.44
CA ASN A 944 -26.98 17.74 -9.17
C ASN A 944 -25.88 18.80 -9.05
N ARG A 945 -25.98 19.69 -8.06
CA ARG A 945 -24.98 20.74 -7.81
C ARG A 945 -23.71 20.20 -7.14
N TRP A 946 -23.90 19.31 -6.16
CA TRP A 946 -22.84 18.90 -5.21
C TRP A 946 -22.29 17.51 -5.47
N MET A 947 -22.99 16.69 -6.25
CA MET A 947 -22.53 15.38 -6.70
C MET A 947 -22.34 15.44 -8.21
N LYS A 948 -21.12 15.20 -8.68
CA LYS A 948 -20.76 15.30 -10.10
C LYS A 948 -20.16 14.01 -10.60
N ARG A 949 -20.51 13.60 -11.81
CA ARG A 949 -19.91 12.48 -12.51
C ARG A 949 -19.00 12.96 -13.63
N GLY A 950 -18.06 12.09 -13.99
CA GLY A 950 -17.18 12.32 -15.12
C GLY A 950 -16.71 11.01 -15.73
N LEU A 951 -16.30 11.10 -16.98
CA LEU A 951 -15.89 10.01 -17.85
C LEU A 951 -14.57 10.37 -18.53
N GLY A 952 -13.53 9.61 -18.25
CA GLY A 952 -12.19 9.84 -18.77
C GLY A 952 -11.70 8.68 -19.62
N LEU A 953 -11.06 9.01 -20.74
CA LEU A 953 -10.51 8.05 -21.70
C LEU A 953 -8.99 8.23 -21.77
N ALA A 954 -8.24 7.14 -21.67
CA ALA A 954 -6.82 7.11 -21.98
C ALA A 954 -6.52 6.03 -23.01
N VAL A 955 -5.60 6.31 -23.93
CA VAL A 955 -5.08 5.34 -24.91
C VAL A 955 -3.57 5.19 -24.76
N MET A 956 -3.04 4.05 -25.17
CA MET A 956 -1.64 3.71 -24.99
C MET A 956 -1.10 2.94 -26.19
N ASP A 957 0.04 3.38 -26.69
CA ASP A 957 1.00 2.60 -27.47
C ASP A 957 2.31 2.45 -26.68
N TYR A 958 2.55 1.25 -26.15
CA TYR A 958 3.68 0.94 -25.28
C TYR A 958 4.71 0.09 -26.03
N PRO A 959 5.92 0.61 -26.30
CA PRO A 959 6.96 -0.13 -27.00
C PRO A 959 7.70 -1.11 -26.08
N ILE A 960 7.95 -2.32 -26.56
CA ILE A 960 8.70 -3.37 -25.88
C ILE A 960 10.02 -3.63 -26.60
N PHE A 961 11.12 -3.53 -25.85
CA PHE A 961 12.48 -3.77 -26.33
C PHE A 961 13.09 -4.93 -25.57
N TYR A 962 13.50 -5.97 -26.30
CA TYR A 962 14.27 -7.04 -25.69
C TYR A 962 15.75 -6.67 -25.57
N PHE A 963 16.35 -6.99 -24.42
CA PHE A 963 17.74 -6.65 -24.12
C PHE A 963 18.42 -7.71 -23.24
N GLY A 964 19.75 -7.64 -23.21
CA GLY A 964 20.59 -8.49 -22.37
C GLY A 964 20.57 -9.97 -22.76
N GLN A 965 20.86 -10.82 -21.77
CA GLN A 965 20.85 -12.27 -21.90
C GLN A 965 20.20 -12.91 -20.67
N TYR A 966 19.52 -14.04 -20.88
CA TYR A 966 18.90 -14.80 -19.80
C TYR A 966 19.17 -16.30 -20.01
N PRO A 967 19.99 -16.93 -19.16
CA PRO A 967 20.27 -18.36 -19.24
C PRO A 967 19.15 -19.20 -18.61
N ALA A 968 19.02 -20.45 -19.08
CA ALA A 968 18.16 -21.48 -18.53
C ALA A 968 18.82 -22.87 -18.64
N THR A 969 18.52 -23.73 -17.67
CA THR A 969 18.96 -25.12 -17.61
C THR A 969 17.76 -26.01 -17.31
N VAL A 970 17.64 -27.11 -18.05
CA VAL A 970 16.58 -28.13 -17.87
C VAL A 970 17.23 -29.48 -17.63
N ALA A 971 16.81 -30.16 -16.57
CA ALA A 971 17.28 -31.48 -16.19
C ALA A 971 16.10 -32.47 -16.09
N ILE A 972 16.21 -33.62 -16.76
CA ILE A 972 15.24 -34.71 -16.69
C ILE A 972 15.78 -35.83 -15.79
N TYR A 973 15.04 -36.20 -14.76
CA TYR A 973 15.41 -37.28 -13.84
C TYR A 973 14.98 -38.62 -14.41
N HIS A 974 15.93 -39.54 -14.60
CA HIS A 974 15.64 -40.80 -15.26
C HIS A 974 14.78 -41.78 -14.46
N VAL A 975 14.75 -41.61 -13.13
CA VAL A 975 14.07 -42.51 -12.21
C VAL A 975 12.54 -42.45 -12.38
N ASP A 976 11.99 -41.24 -12.55
CA ASP A 976 10.55 -40.99 -12.59
C ASP A 976 10.12 -40.08 -13.75
N GLY A 977 11.06 -39.60 -14.55
CA GLY A 977 10.81 -38.67 -15.66
C GLY A 977 10.54 -37.23 -15.23
N THR A 978 10.61 -36.89 -13.95
CA THR A 978 10.38 -35.51 -13.48
C THR A 978 11.42 -34.56 -14.04
N VAL A 979 11.05 -33.28 -14.16
CA VAL A 979 11.85 -32.26 -14.83
C VAL A 979 12.05 -31.07 -13.91
N VAL A 980 13.30 -30.65 -13.76
CA VAL A 980 13.65 -29.42 -13.04
C VAL A 980 14.14 -28.38 -14.03
N VAL A 981 13.61 -27.16 -13.88
CA VAL A 981 14.06 -25.97 -14.61
C VAL A 981 14.70 -24.99 -13.63
N THR A 982 15.86 -24.45 -13.98
CA THR A 982 16.48 -23.30 -13.31
C THR A 982 16.87 -22.25 -14.35
N HIS A 983 16.87 -20.98 -13.97
CA HIS A 983 17.10 -19.89 -14.91
C HIS A 983 17.59 -18.60 -14.24
N GLY A 984 18.05 -17.63 -15.04
CA GLY A 984 18.63 -16.37 -14.54
C GLY A 984 17.64 -15.29 -14.08
N GLY A 985 16.36 -15.35 -14.45
CA GLY A 985 15.38 -14.33 -14.04
C GLY A 985 14.79 -14.56 -12.65
N ILE A 986 14.08 -13.55 -12.10
CA ILE A 986 13.60 -13.51 -10.73
C ILE A 986 12.06 -13.49 -10.62
N GLU A 987 11.48 -14.46 -9.92
CA GLU A 987 10.04 -14.47 -9.61
C GLU A 987 9.73 -13.46 -8.50
N MET A 988 8.86 -12.49 -8.78
CA MET A 988 8.47 -11.45 -7.83
C MET A 988 6.95 -11.25 -7.76
N GLY A 989 6.18 -12.18 -8.33
CA GLY A 989 4.72 -12.19 -8.34
C GLY A 989 4.12 -12.35 -9.73
N GLN A 990 4.85 -11.97 -10.77
CA GLN A 990 4.43 -11.89 -12.17
C GLN A 990 4.17 -13.25 -12.84
N GLY A 991 4.32 -14.36 -12.13
CA GLY A 991 3.99 -15.71 -12.63
C GLY A 991 4.95 -16.18 -13.72
N MET A 992 6.20 -15.74 -13.65
CA MET A 992 7.25 -16.09 -14.59
C MET A 992 7.55 -17.59 -14.52
N ASN A 993 7.62 -18.15 -13.31
CA ASN A 993 7.83 -19.58 -13.12
C ASN A 993 6.68 -20.41 -13.69
N THR A 994 5.44 -19.94 -13.56
CA THR A 994 4.26 -20.59 -14.16
C THR A 994 4.38 -20.63 -15.69
N LYS A 995 4.71 -19.50 -16.32
CA LYS A 995 4.87 -19.40 -17.79
C LYS A 995 6.01 -20.31 -18.28
N VAL A 996 7.15 -20.29 -17.59
CA VAL A 996 8.28 -21.19 -17.85
C VAL A 996 7.86 -22.66 -17.76
N ALA A 997 7.12 -23.03 -16.71
CA ALA A 997 6.67 -24.41 -16.53
C ALA A 997 5.69 -24.86 -17.64
N GLN A 998 4.76 -24.00 -18.05
CA GLN A 998 3.85 -24.26 -19.18
C GLN A 998 4.63 -24.50 -20.49
N VAL A 999 5.64 -23.67 -20.77
CA VAL A 999 6.46 -23.80 -21.99
C VAL A 999 7.34 -25.05 -21.97
N ALA A 1000 7.93 -25.39 -20.83
CA ALA A 1000 8.70 -26.62 -20.67
C ALA A 1000 7.83 -27.86 -20.90
N ALA A 1001 6.66 -27.93 -20.25
CA ALA A 1001 5.70 -29.02 -20.40
C ALA A 1001 5.21 -29.18 -21.84
N TYR A 1002 4.82 -28.06 -22.47
CA TYR A 1002 4.39 -28.03 -23.87
C TYR A 1002 5.48 -28.53 -24.82
N THR A 1003 6.71 -28.02 -24.65
CA THR A 1003 7.81 -28.33 -25.56
C THR A 1003 8.25 -29.79 -25.42
N LEU A 1004 8.33 -30.34 -24.21
CA LEU A 1004 8.67 -31.74 -23.96
C LEU A 1004 7.51 -32.72 -24.28
N GLY A 1005 6.28 -32.21 -24.37
CA GLY A 1005 5.08 -33.01 -24.61
C GLY A 1005 4.67 -33.85 -23.40
N ILE A 1006 4.73 -33.26 -22.20
CA ILE A 1006 4.42 -33.90 -20.91
C ILE A 1006 3.45 -33.08 -20.09
N ASP A 1007 2.88 -33.68 -19.04
CA ASP A 1007 1.98 -32.99 -18.12
C ASP A 1007 2.71 -31.94 -17.27
N LEU A 1008 2.03 -30.83 -16.96
CA LEU A 1008 2.60 -29.73 -16.17
C LEU A 1008 3.09 -30.19 -14.78
N SER A 1009 2.46 -31.22 -14.19
CA SER A 1009 2.84 -31.78 -12.89
C SER A 1009 4.24 -32.41 -12.85
N PHE A 1010 4.84 -32.72 -14.01
CA PHE A 1010 6.22 -33.20 -14.07
C PHE A 1010 7.25 -32.08 -13.89
N ILE A 1011 6.85 -30.81 -14.02
CA ILE A 1011 7.77 -29.67 -14.01
C ILE A 1011 7.85 -29.04 -12.63
N LYS A 1012 9.07 -28.82 -12.16
CA LYS A 1012 9.38 -27.97 -11.00
C LYS A 1012 10.38 -26.89 -11.40
N VAL A 1013 10.11 -25.65 -11.02
CA VAL A 1013 11.07 -24.54 -11.17
C VAL A 1013 11.83 -24.35 -9.86
N GLU A 1014 13.16 -24.32 -9.92
CA GLU A 1014 14.05 -24.10 -8.77
C GLU A 1014 14.43 -22.62 -8.59
N SER A 1015 15.18 -22.31 -7.51
CA SER A 1015 15.67 -20.95 -7.29
C SER A 1015 16.69 -20.53 -8.34
N SER A 1016 16.70 -19.24 -8.66
CA SER A 1016 17.76 -18.61 -9.44
C SER A 1016 19.02 -18.46 -8.56
N ASP A 1017 20.18 -18.75 -9.12
CA ASP A 1017 21.47 -18.63 -8.45
C ASP A 1017 22.53 -18.10 -9.41
N THR A 1018 23.69 -17.67 -8.89
CA THR A 1018 24.78 -17.13 -9.72
C THR A 1018 25.60 -18.20 -10.45
N ILE A 1019 25.31 -19.50 -10.29
CA ILE A 1019 25.96 -20.57 -11.04
C ILE A 1019 25.22 -20.78 -12.36
N ASN A 1020 23.91 -20.95 -12.30
CA ASN A 1020 23.02 -21.10 -13.46
C ASN A 1020 22.65 -19.77 -14.12
N GLY A 1021 22.58 -18.70 -13.32
CA GLY A 1021 22.20 -17.35 -13.71
C GLY A 1021 23.37 -16.38 -13.85
N ALA A 1022 24.60 -16.88 -13.96
CA ALA A 1022 25.79 -16.03 -14.12
C ALA A 1022 25.61 -15.06 -15.30
N ASN A 1023 25.92 -13.77 -15.08
CA ASN A 1023 25.81 -12.72 -16.09
C ASN A 1023 24.38 -12.52 -16.65
N SER A 1024 23.34 -12.99 -15.94
CA SER A 1024 21.95 -12.77 -16.33
C SER A 1024 21.59 -11.30 -16.17
N MET A 1025 20.85 -10.78 -17.15
CA MET A 1025 20.35 -9.42 -17.11
C MET A 1025 19.27 -9.25 -16.02
N VAL A 1026 19.05 -8.00 -15.59
CA VAL A 1026 17.99 -7.60 -14.65
C VAL A 1026 16.63 -8.15 -15.06
N THR A 1027 15.86 -8.68 -14.11
CA THR A 1027 14.43 -8.93 -14.36
C THR A 1027 13.64 -7.63 -14.28
N GLY A 1028 13.41 -7.00 -15.44
CA GLY A 1028 12.69 -5.73 -15.60
C GLY A 1028 12.29 -5.48 -17.07
N GLY A 1029 11.70 -4.31 -17.36
CA GLY A 1029 11.32 -3.89 -18.72
C GLY A 1029 10.23 -4.76 -19.38
N ALA A 1030 9.45 -5.49 -18.58
CA ALA A 1030 8.40 -6.41 -19.00
C ALA A 1030 8.81 -7.57 -19.95
N VAL A 1031 10.11 -7.79 -20.21
CA VAL A 1031 10.62 -8.81 -21.16
C VAL A 1031 11.12 -10.11 -20.53
N GLY A 1032 11.32 -10.13 -19.20
CA GLY A 1032 11.98 -11.25 -18.52
C GLY A 1032 11.28 -12.60 -18.71
N SER A 1033 9.95 -12.62 -18.62
CA SER A 1033 9.18 -13.87 -18.76
C SER A 1033 9.28 -14.48 -20.16
N GLU A 1034 9.13 -13.68 -21.22
CA GLU A 1034 9.24 -14.16 -22.60
C GLU A 1034 10.66 -14.58 -22.95
N SER A 1035 11.67 -13.81 -22.51
CA SER A 1035 13.08 -14.14 -22.73
C SER A 1035 13.44 -15.49 -22.10
N LEU A 1036 12.93 -15.77 -20.91
CA LEU A 1036 13.14 -17.06 -20.25
C LEU A 1036 12.35 -18.20 -20.86
N CYS A 1037 11.10 -17.96 -21.26
CA CYS A 1037 10.32 -18.96 -21.99
C CYS A 1037 11.03 -19.36 -23.28
N PHE A 1038 11.64 -18.39 -23.99
CA PHE A 1038 12.45 -18.65 -25.17
C PHE A 1038 13.70 -19.50 -24.86
N ALA A 1039 14.47 -19.14 -23.83
CA ALA A 1039 15.64 -19.91 -23.40
C ALA A 1039 15.27 -21.36 -23.00
N VAL A 1040 14.16 -21.53 -22.29
CA VAL A 1040 13.65 -22.84 -21.86
C VAL A 1040 13.19 -23.67 -23.05
N ARG A 1041 12.46 -23.07 -24.01
CA ARG A 1041 12.06 -23.78 -25.25
C ARG A 1041 13.27 -24.33 -25.99
N LYS A 1042 14.31 -23.51 -26.22
CA LYS A 1042 15.56 -23.96 -26.86
C LYS A 1042 16.19 -25.13 -26.11
N THR A 1043 16.23 -25.04 -24.79
CA THR A 1043 16.80 -26.10 -23.93
C THR A 1043 15.99 -27.40 -24.03
N CYS A 1044 14.67 -27.33 -24.00
CA CYS A 1044 13.77 -28.46 -24.18
C CYS A 1044 13.86 -29.07 -25.61
N GLU A 1045 14.05 -28.26 -26.65
CA GLU A 1045 14.26 -28.73 -28.03
C GLU A 1045 15.57 -29.53 -28.19
N ILE A 1046 16.64 -29.11 -27.51
CA ILE A 1046 17.90 -29.87 -27.43
C ILE A 1046 17.65 -31.25 -26.80
N LEU A 1047 16.93 -31.28 -25.67
CA LEU A 1047 16.61 -32.54 -24.99
C LEU A 1047 15.72 -33.44 -25.86
N ASN A 1048 14.68 -32.89 -26.49
CA ASN A 1048 13.84 -33.62 -27.42
C ASN A 1048 14.64 -34.24 -28.57
N THR A 1049 15.58 -33.50 -29.14
CA THR A 1049 16.49 -33.98 -30.20
C THR A 1049 17.31 -35.17 -29.71
N ARG A 1050 17.85 -35.09 -28.48
CA ARG A 1050 18.60 -36.20 -27.85
C ARG A 1050 17.73 -37.42 -27.55
N LEU A 1051 16.44 -37.22 -27.26
CA LEU A 1051 15.49 -38.30 -26.98
C LEU A 1051 14.96 -38.98 -28.25
N GLN A 1052 15.00 -38.34 -29.42
CA GLN A 1052 14.47 -38.89 -30.68
C GLN A 1052 14.95 -40.33 -30.98
N PRO A 1053 16.25 -40.71 -30.84
CA PRO A 1053 16.73 -42.05 -31.17
C PRO A 1053 16.19 -43.18 -30.28
N VAL A 1054 15.57 -42.84 -29.14
CA VAL A 1054 14.98 -43.82 -28.21
C VAL A 1054 13.46 -43.70 -28.10
N LYS A 1055 12.88 -42.62 -28.62
CA LYS A 1055 11.43 -42.38 -28.59
C LYS A 1055 10.73 -43.34 -29.55
N LYS A 1056 9.84 -44.18 -29.01
CA LYS A 1056 9.01 -45.11 -29.79
C LYS A 1056 7.55 -44.68 -29.73
N SER A 1057 6.81 -44.91 -30.82
CA SER A 1057 5.37 -44.65 -30.84
C SER A 1057 4.66 -45.48 -29.77
N GLY A 1058 3.85 -44.84 -28.93
CA GLY A 1058 3.09 -45.46 -27.84
C GLY A 1058 3.86 -45.69 -26.53
N ASP A 1059 5.17 -45.42 -26.46
CA ASP A 1059 5.90 -45.49 -25.20
C ASP A 1059 5.53 -44.30 -24.29
N SER A 1060 5.45 -44.56 -22.97
CA SER A 1060 5.28 -43.49 -22.00
C SER A 1060 6.52 -42.61 -21.93
N TRP A 1061 6.35 -41.39 -21.42
CA TRP A 1061 7.45 -40.46 -21.15
C TRP A 1061 8.55 -41.13 -20.30
N VAL A 1062 8.18 -41.72 -19.17
CA VAL A 1062 9.10 -42.40 -18.24
C VAL A 1062 9.88 -43.51 -18.92
N LYS A 1063 9.24 -44.30 -19.80
CA LYS A 1063 9.91 -45.37 -20.54
C LYS A 1063 10.91 -44.82 -21.57
N THR A 1064 10.56 -43.74 -22.25
CA THR A 1064 11.47 -43.06 -23.18
C THR A 1064 12.70 -42.52 -22.47
N VAL A 1065 12.50 -41.88 -21.32
CA VAL A 1065 13.58 -41.35 -20.49
C VAL A 1065 14.45 -42.48 -19.92
N GLY A 1066 13.86 -43.58 -19.44
CA GLY A 1066 14.61 -44.75 -18.99
C GLY A 1066 15.48 -45.34 -20.10
N ALA A 1067 14.93 -45.47 -21.32
CA ALA A 1067 15.70 -45.95 -22.48
C ALA A 1067 16.82 -44.98 -22.88
N ALA A 1068 16.65 -43.66 -22.68
CA ALA A 1068 17.71 -42.68 -22.88
C ALA A 1068 18.84 -42.87 -21.87
N TYR A 1069 18.50 -43.07 -20.60
CA TYR A 1069 19.45 -43.34 -19.53
C TYR A 1069 20.24 -44.63 -19.76
N ASP A 1070 19.57 -45.72 -20.15
CA ASP A 1070 20.22 -47.01 -20.47
C ASP A 1070 21.24 -46.88 -21.61
N LYS A 1071 21.05 -45.90 -22.50
CA LYS A 1071 21.97 -45.58 -23.60
C LYS A 1071 22.97 -44.46 -23.27
N SER A 1072 23.05 -44.03 -22.00
CA SER A 1072 23.92 -42.93 -21.55
C SER A 1072 23.72 -41.62 -22.31
N ILE A 1073 22.48 -41.33 -22.72
CA ILE A 1073 22.13 -40.05 -23.35
C ILE A 1073 22.09 -38.96 -22.26
N ASN A 1074 22.75 -37.83 -22.49
CA ASN A 1074 22.75 -36.72 -21.54
C ASN A 1074 21.36 -36.05 -21.45
N LEU A 1075 20.73 -36.19 -20.28
CA LEU A 1075 19.39 -35.67 -19.92
C LEU A 1075 19.41 -34.28 -19.29
N ILE A 1076 20.53 -33.56 -19.39
CA ILE A 1076 20.68 -32.17 -18.92
C ILE A 1076 21.11 -31.30 -20.09
N ALA A 1077 20.44 -30.17 -20.27
CA ALA A 1077 20.81 -29.16 -21.26
C ALA A 1077 20.72 -27.76 -20.67
N SER A 1078 21.51 -26.84 -21.22
CA SER A 1078 21.48 -25.42 -20.90
C SER A 1078 21.60 -24.61 -22.18
N ASP A 1079 20.88 -23.49 -22.25
CA ASP A 1079 20.98 -22.49 -23.31
C ASP A 1079 20.54 -21.12 -22.75
N HIS A 1080 20.48 -20.10 -23.59
CA HIS A 1080 20.10 -18.75 -23.21
C HIS A 1080 19.30 -18.06 -24.31
N TYR A 1081 18.56 -17.04 -23.91
CA TYR A 1081 18.17 -15.94 -24.76
C TYR A 1081 19.31 -14.92 -24.84
N LYS A 1082 19.51 -14.29 -26.00
CA LYS A 1082 20.34 -13.10 -26.18
C LYS A 1082 19.63 -12.04 -27.03
N ALA A 1083 19.99 -10.78 -26.81
CA ALA A 1083 19.51 -9.65 -27.60
C ALA A 1083 19.60 -9.93 -29.11
N GLY A 1084 18.49 -9.69 -29.83
CA GLY A 1084 18.34 -9.99 -31.26
C GLY A 1084 17.71 -11.35 -31.59
N ASP A 1085 17.53 -12.25 -30.62
CA ASP A 1085 16.85 -13.54 -30.85
C ASP A 1085 15.32 -13.39 -31.08
N MET A 1086 14.74 -12.25 -30.67
CA MET A 1086 13.30 -11.96 -30.80
C MET A 1086 13.09 -10.53 -31.29
N GLU A 1087 12.02 -10.33 -32.06
CA GLU A 1087 11.64 -9.02 -32.59
C GLU A 1087 10.92 -8.17 -31.53
N ASN A 1088 11.28 -6.89 -31.48
CA ASN A 1088 10.59 -5.89 -30.67
C ASN A 1088 9.15 -5.67 -31.18
N TYR A 1089 8.26 -5.24 -30.29
CA TYR A 1089 6.86 -5.03 -30.63
C TYR A 1089 6.22 -3.96 -29.76
N HIS A 1090 4.96 -3.66 -30.04
CA HIS A 1090 4.17 -2.67 -29.31
C HIS A 1090 2.96 -3.33 -28.63
N VAL A 1091 2.63 -2.89 -27.42
CA VAL A 1091 1.41 -3.24 -26.69
C VAL A 1091 0.46 -2.06 -26.78
N TYR A 1092 -0.76 -2.32 -27.24
CA TYR A 1092 -1.79 -1.29 -27.35
C TYR A 1092 -2.83 -1.47 -26.24
N GLY A 1093 -3.33 -0.39 -25.69
CA GLY A 1093 -4.39 -0.47 -24.70
C GLY A 1093 -5.22 0.79 -24.58
N MET A 1094 -6.39 0.65 -23.98
CA MET A 1094 -7.34 1.74 -23.75
C MET A 1094 -8.02 1.51 -22.40
N ALA A 1095 -8.29 2.60 -21.67
CA ALA A 1095 -9.09 2.57 -20.46
C ALA A 1095 -10.17 3.66 -20.50
N LEU A 1096 -11.38 3.27 -20.09
CA LEU A 1096 -12.50 4.17 -19.88
C LEU A 1096 -12.88 4.15 -18.39
N THR A 1097 -12.82 5.30 -17.73
CA THR A 1097 -13.04 5.42 -16.28
C THR A 1097 -14.18 6.37 -16.00
N GLU A 1098 -15.15 5.91 -15.23
CA GLU A 1098 -16.26 6.73 -14.71
C GLU A 1098 -16.11 6.92 -13.21
N ILE A 1099 -16.28 8.17 -12.76
CA ILE A 1099 -16.21 8.55 -11.36
C ILE A 1099 -17.48 9.27 -10.91
N GLU A 1100 -17.69 9.31 -9.60
CA GLU A 1100 -18.61 10.22 -8.92
C GLU A 1100 -17.83 10.98 -7.84
N LEU A 1101 -17.95 12.30 -7.86
CA LEU A 1101 -17.25 13.27 -7.02
C LEU A 1101 -18.24 13.97 -6.10
N ASP A 1102 -17.95 13.95 -4.81
CA ASP A 1102 -18.57 14.83 -3.82
C ASP A 1102 -17.82 16.15 -3.77
N VAL A 1103 -18.42 17.18 -4.35
CA VAL A 1103 -17.79 18.50 -4.54
C VAL A 1103 -17.48 19.18 -3.20
N LEU A 1104 -18.25 18.91 -2.15
CA LEU A 1104 -18.10 19.55 -0.84
C LEU A 1104 -16.94 18.95 -0.01
N THR A 1105 -16.52 17.73 -0.32
CA THR A 1105 -15.46 17.03 0.43
C THR A 1105 -14.22 16.74 -0.41
N GLY A 1106 -14.38 16.67 -1.74
CA GLY A 1106 -13.36 16.23 -2.69
C GLY A 1106 -13.22 14.72 -2.78
N ASN A 1107 -13.94 13.96 -1.94
CA ASN A 1107 -13.94 12.51 -2.05
C ASN A 1107 -14.59 12.08 -3.36
N ASN A 1108 -14.09 10.99 -3.91
CA ASN A 1108 -14.62 10.40 -5.13
C ASN A 1108 -14.69 8.87 -5.00
N GLN A 1109 -15.54 8.27 -5.84
CA GLN A 1109 -15.59 6.84 -6.05
C GLN A 1109 -15.45 6.54 -7.54
N ILE A 1110 -14.74 5.46 -7.83
CA ILE A 1110 -14.60 4.97 -9.21
C ILE A 1110 -15.74 3.98 -9.46
N LYS A 1111 -16.74 4.42 -10.23
CA LYS A 1111 -17.96 3.64 -10.50
C LYS A 1111 -17.69 2.46 -11.42
N ARG A 1112 -17.00 2.70 -12.53
CA ARG A 1112 -16.70 1.67 -13.52
C ARG A 1112 -15.39 1.96 -14.23
N VAL A 1113 -14.60 0.92 -14.44
CA VAL A 1113 -13.42 0.95 -15.31
C VAL A 1113 -13.52 -0.19 -16.31
N ASP A 1114 -13.40 0.15 -17.59
CA ASP A 1114 -13.26 -0.81 -18.69
C ASP A 1114 -11.84 -0.69 -19.26
N ILE A 1115 -11.08 -1.78 -19.29
CA ILE A 1115 -9.74 -1.84 -19.90
C ILE A 1115 -9.75 -2.87 -21.03
N LEU A 1116 -9.21 -2.47 -22.18
CA LEU A 1116 -8.85 -3.38 -23.25
C LEU A 1116 -7.33 -3.31 -23.47
N GLU A 1117 -6.65 -4.45 -23.43
CA GLU A 1117 -5.21 -4.54 -23.69
C GLU A 1117 -4.88 -5.61 -24.72
N ASP A 1118 -3.99 -5.29 -25.66
CA ASP A 1118 -3.43 -6.21 -26.65
C ASP A 1118 -2.34 -7.08 -26.03
N ALA A 1119 -2.74 -8.13 -25.32
CA ALA A 1119 -1.83 -9.14 -24.76
C ALA A 1119 -1.38 -10.21 -25.80
N GLY A 1120 -1.72 -10.03 -27.09
CA GLY A 1120 -1.48 -11.04 -28.12
C GLY A 1120 -2.15 -12.38 -27.78
N GLU A 1121 -1.49 -13.49 -28.10
CA GLU A 1121 -1.86 -14.82 -27.60
C GLU A 1121 -1.25 -15.02 -26.21
N SER A 1122 -2.00 -14.60 -25.18
CA SER A 1122 -1.56 -14.70 -23.78
C SER A 1122 -1.03 -16.10 -23.44
N LEU A 1123 0.19 -16.16 -22.88
CA LEU A 1123 0.81 -17.42 -22.45
C LEU A 1123 0.05 -18.05 -21.27
N SER A 1124 -0.53 -17.21 -20.40
CA SER A 1124 -1.18 -17.62 -19.17
C SER A 1124 -2.21 -16.55 -18.75
N PRO A 1125 -3.47 -16.66 -19.21
CA PRO A 1125 -4.46 -15.58 -19.08
C PRO A 1125 -4.74 -15.13 -17.65
N PHE A 1126 -4.79 -16.07 -16.70
CA PHE A 1126 -4.97 -15.73 -15.27
C PHE A 1126 -3.83 -14.89 -14.70
N ILE A 1127 -2.60 -15.16 -15.12
CA ILE A 1127 -1.43 -14.36 -14.72
C ILE A 1127 -1.51 -12.98 -15.38
N ASP A 1128 -1.81 -12.94 -16.67
CA ASP A 1128 -1.81 -11.71 -17.46
C ASP A 1128 -2.89 -10.74 -17.00
N ILE A 1129 -4.13 -11.20 -16.78
CA ILE A 1129 -5.20 -10.37 -16.21
C ILE A 1129 -4.81 -9.79 -14.85
N GLY A 1130 -4.23 -10.63 -13.97
CA GLY A 1130 -3.76 -10.15 -12.67
C GLY A 1130 -2.67 -9.08 -12.79
N GLN A 1131 -1.81 -9.14 -13.82
CA GLN A 1131 -0.85 -8.07 -14.09
C GLN A 1131 -1.55 -6.77 -14.48
N VAL A 1132 -2.59 -6.83 -15.33
CA VAL A 1132 -3.38 -5.67 -15.75
C VAL A 1132 -4.07 -4.99 -14.56
N GLU A 1133 -4.83 -5.76 -13.78
CA GLU A 1133 -5.55 -5.27 -12.60
C GLU A 1133 -4.57 -4.64 -11.60
N GLY A 1134 -3.45 -5.32 -11.34
CA GLY A 1134 -2.41 -4.88 -10.42
C GLY A 1134 -1.69 -3.61 -10.84
N ALA A 1135 -1.29 -3.52 -12.11
CA ALA A 1135 -0.60 -2.37 -12.68
C ALA A 1135 -1.49 -1.13 -12.66
N PHE A 1136 -2.75 -1.28 -13.08
CA PHE A 1136 -3.72 -0.19 -13.10
C PHE A 1136 -4.00 0.33 -11.68
N VAL A 1137 -4.32 -0.55 -10.72
CA VAL A 1137 -4.61 -0.12 -9.34
C VAL A 1137 -3.39 0.48 -8.64
N MET A 1138 -2.17 -0.02 -8.90
CA MET A 1138 -0.95 0.61 -8.38
C MET A 1138 -0.84 2.09 -8.84
N CYS A 1139 -1.22 2.39 -10.08
CA CYS A 1139 -1.20 3.76 -10.59
C CYS A 1139 -2.47 4.56 -10.27
N LEU A 1140 -3.62 3.94 -9.99
CA LEU A 1140 -4.74 4.66 -9.36
C LEU A 1140 -4.29 5.32 -8.04
N GLY A 1141 -3.48 4.60 -7.25
CA GLY A 1141 -2.84 5.16 -6.07
C GLY A 1141 -1.96 6.37 -6.38
N TYR A 1142 -1.10 6.25 -7.40
CA TYR A 1142 -0.24 7.34 -7.87
C TYR A 1142 -1.04 8.60 -8.22
N TRP A 1143 -2.15 8.44 -8.94
CA TRP A 1143 -2.97 9.55 -9.41
C TRP A 1143 -3.88 10.15 -8.35
N LEU A 1144 -4.19 9.45 -7.25
CA LEU A 1144 -5.25 9.89 -6.32
C LEU A 1144 -4.81 10.10 -4.86
N SER A 1145 -3.94 9.26 -4.32
CA SER A 1145 -3.75 9.16 -2.86
C SER A 1145 -2.30 9.03 -2.38
N GLU A 1146 -1.38 8.60 -3.23
CA GLU A 1146 0.02 8.38 -2.83
C GLU A 1146 0.83 9.66 -2.95
N GLN A 1147 1.09 10.31 -1.80
CA GLN A 1147 1.84 11.56 -1.73
C GLN A 1147 3.12 11.42 -0.90
N LEU A 1148 4.24 11.89 -1.44
CA LEU A 1148 5.51 12.00 -0.75
C LEU A 1148 5.76 13.46 -0.36
N VAL A 1149 5.89 13.72 0.95
CA VAL A 1149 6.05 15.07 1.50
C VAL A 1149 7.36 15.14 2.26
N TYR A 1150 8.21 16.10 1.89
CA TYR A 1150 9.47 16.38 2.56
C TYR A 1150 9.34 17.63 3.42
N ASP A 1151 9.95 17.58 4.60
CA ASP A 1151 10.12 18.74 5.45
C ASP A 1151 11.16 19.70 4.83
N ARG A 1152 10.77 20.95 4.61
CA ARG A 1152 11.57 21.94 3.89
C ARG A 1152 12.77 22.48 4.67
N GLU A 1153 12.84 22.23 5.98
CA GLU A 1153 13.96 22.68 6.82
C GLU A 1153 15.03 21.61 6.99
N THR A 1154 14.61 20.35 7.15
CA THR A 1154 15.48 19.22 7.47
C THR A 1154 15.75 18.30 6.28
N GLY A 1155 14.91 18.38 5.24
CA GLY A 1155 14.97 17.51 4.06
C GLY A 1155 14.46 16.10 4.31
N ARG A 1156 13.86 15.85 5.48
CA ARG A 1156 13.38 14.53 5.88
C ARG A 1156 12.02 14.24 5.24
N LEU A 1157 11.83 13.01 4.75
CA LEU A 1157 10.52 12.54 4.32
C LEU A 1157 9.60 12.34 5.53
N VAL A 1158 8.49 13.07 5.59
CA VAL A 1158 7.53 12.98 6.70
C VAL A 1158 6.38 12.02 6.41
N THR A 1159 6.21 11.57 5.16
CA THR A 1159 5.26 10.51 4.77
C THR A 1159 5.93 9.13 4.60
N ASN A 1160 6.71 8.70 5.60
CA ASN A 1160 7.52 7.47 5.57
C ASN A 1160 6.92 6.27 6.33
N ARG A 1161 5.63 6.32 6.70
CA ARG A 1161 4.94 5.31 7.53
C ARG A 1161 3.58 4.92 6.93
N THR A 1162 3.00 3.80 7.34
CA THR A 1162 1.62 3.46 6.92
C THR A 1162 0.57 4.39 7.51
N TRP A 1163 0.94 5.11 8.57
CA TRP A 1163 0.14 6.17 9.16
C TRP A 1163 -0.14 7.32 8.19
N ASN A 1164 0.80 7.69 7.33
CA ASN A 1164 0.77 8.91 6.52
C ASN A 1164 0.96 8.69 5.01
N TYR A 1165 1.52 7.55 4.58
CA TYR A 1165 1.55 7.14 3.16
C TYR A 1165 0.43 6.15 2.84
N LYS A 1166 -0.41 6.46 1.85
CA LYS A 1166 -1.69 5.77 1.61
C LYS A 1166 -1.78 5.15 0.20
N PRO A 1167 -1.25 3.93 -0.01
CA PRO A 1167 -1.57 3.17 -1.21
C PRO A 1167 -3.05 2.75 -1.22
N PRO A 1168 -3.65 2.42 -2.37
CA PRO A 1168 -5.03 1.92 -2.46
C PRO A 1168 -5.26 0.67 -1.61
N GLY A 1169 -6.39 0.61 -0.93
CA GLY A 1169 -6.97 -0.55 -0.25
C GLY A 1169 -8.09 -1.20 -1.06
N ALA A 1170 -8.72 -2.24 -0.49
CA ALA A 1170 -9.74 -3.03 -1.16
C ALA A 1170 -10.98 -2.22 -1.62
N LYS A 1171 -11.37 -1.18 -0.89
CA LYS A 1171 -12.50 -0.31 -1.23
C LYS A 1171 -12.15 0.87 -2.15
N ASP A 1172 -10.87 1.08 -2.44
CA ASP A 1172 -10.42 2.17 -3.32
C ASP A 1172 -10.39 1.74 -4.80
N ILE A 1173 -10.61 0.45 -5.09
CA ILE A 1173 -10.68 -0.08 -6.47
C ILE A 1173 -12.02 0.26 -7.13
N PRO A 1174 -12.12 0.19 -8.47
CA PRO A 1174 -13.37 0.38 -9.19
C PRO A 1174 -14.50 -0.53 -8.67
N ILE A 1175 -15.70 0.02 -8.54
CA ILE A 1175 -16.90 -0.74 -8.14
C ILE A 1175 -17.21 -1.80 -9.20
N ASP A 1176 -17.16 -1.45 -10.47
CA ASP A 1176 -17.26 -2.38 -11.59
C ASP A 1176 -15.93 -2.37 -12.37
N PHE A 1177 -15.14 -3.43 -12.23
CA PHE A 1177 -13.80 -3.50 -12.83
C PHE A 1177 -13.72 -4.55 -13.95
N ARG A 1178 -13.66 -4.10 -15.21
CA ARG A 1178 -13.73 -4.96 -16.38
C ARG A 1178 -12.42 -4.96 -17.16
N ILE A 1179 -11.86 -6.15 -17.39
CA ILE A 1179 -10.62 -6.36 -18.14
C ILE A 1179 -10.90 -7.25 -19.35
N GLU A 1180 -10.54 -6.76 -20.52
CA GLU A 1180 -10.54 -7.54 -21.76
C GLU A 1180 -9.12 -7.64 -22.32
N LEU A 1181 -8.67 -8.88 -22.55
CA LEU A 1181 -7.50 -9.13 -23.38
C LEU A 1181 -7.96 -9.24 -24.84
N ALA A 1182 -7.45 -8.36 -25.69
CA ALA A 1182 -7.90 -8.19 -27.07
C ALA A 1182 -7.92 -9.52 -27.82
N GLN A 1183 -9.10 -9.89 -28.32
CA GLN A 1183 -9.33 -11.17 -28.96
C GLN A 1183 -9.00 -11.12 -30.46
N LYS A 1184 -8.17 -12.04 -30.95
CA LYS A 1184 -7.94 -12.20 -32.39
C LYS A 1184 -8.18 -13.65 -32.80
N PRO A 1185 -9.07 -13.91 -33.77
CA PRO A 1185 -9.32 -15.27 -34.27
C PRO A 1185 -8.06 -15.95 -34.82
N ASN A 1186 -7.17 -15.18 -35.45
CA ASN A 1186 -5.86 -15.63 -35.95
C ASN A 1186 -4.80 -14.56 -35.63
N PRO A 1187 -4.17 -14.61 -34.43
CA PRO A 1187 -3.12 -13.66 -34.10
C PRO A 1187 -1.91 -13.90 -35.02
N ASN A 1188 -1.56 -12.91 -35.83
CA ASN A 1188 -0.28 -12.81 -36.53
C ASN A 1188 0.45 -11.60 -35.96
N GLY A 1189 1.69 -11.77 -35.51
CA GLY A 1189 2.47 -10.67 -34.95
C GLY A 1189 3.73 -11.13 -34.22
N PRO A 1190 4.64 -10.18 -33.93
CA PRO A 1190 5.84 -10.40 -33.13
C PRO A 1190 5.51 -10.72 -31.66
N GLY A 1191 6.51 -11.18 -30.90
CA GLY A 1191 6.37 -11.64 -29.51
C GLY A 1191 6.58 -13.16 -29.36
N PHE A 1192 7.00 -13.61 -28.17
CA PHE A 1192 7.32 -15.03 -27.97
C PHE A 1192 6.06 -15.88 -28.08
N MET A 1193 6.01 -16.82 -29.04
CA MET A 1193 4.77 -17.58 -29.32
C MET A 1193 3.54 -16.68 -29.56
N ARG A 1194 3.75 -15.47 -30.12
CA ARG A 1194 2.74 -14.43 -30.35
C ARG A 1194 2.14 -13.82 -29.08
N SER A 1195 2.74 -14.04 -27.91
CA SER A 1195 2.33 -13.34 -26.69
C SER A 1195 2.80 -11.90 -26.68
N LYS A 1196 2.21 -11.10 -25.79
CA LYS A 1196 2.70 -9.78 -25.45
C LYS A 1196 2.72 -9.55 -23.95
N ALA A 1197 3.63 -8.69 -23.54
CA ALA A 1197 3.82 -8.30 -22.15
C ALA A 1197 2.63 -7.51 -21.58
N THR A 1198 2.25 -7.83 -20.35
CA THR A 1198 1.16 -7.19 -19.57
C THR A 1198 1.66 -6.61 -18.25
N GLY A 1199 2.95 -6.78 -17.95
CA GLY A 1199 3.53 -6.43 -16.66
C GLY A 1199 3.50 -4.94 -16.39
N GLU A 1200 3.94 -4.10 -17.32
CA GLU A 1200 4.09 -2.65 -17.14
C GLU A 1200 3.01 -1.81 -17.84
N PRO A 1201 2.56 -2.14 -19.08
CA PRO A 1201 1.73 -1.24 -19.87
C PRO A 1201 0.50 -0.66 -19.14
N PRO A 1202 -0.31 -1.42 -18.38
CA PRO A 1202 -1.56 -0.90 -17.82
C PRO A 1202 -1.40 0.20 -16.76
N CYS A 1203 -0.17 0.41 -16.25
CA CYS A 1203 0.15 1.58 -15.43
C CYS A 1203 -0.14 2.90 -16.16
N CYS A 1204 0.15 2.96 -17.47
CA CYS A 1204 0.01 4.18 -18.27
C CYS A 1204 -1.47 4.57 -18.50
N LEU A 1205 -2.39 3.62 -18.41
CA LEU A 1205 -3.81 3.85 -18.65
C LEU A 1205 -4.54 4.49 -17.47
N ALA A 1206 -3.98 4.41 -16.26
CA ALA A 1206 -4.64 4.90 -15.05
C ALA A 1206 -4.86 6.44 -15.03
N VAL A 1207 -4.18 7.19 -15.90
CA VAL A 1207 -4.40 8.65 -16.07
C VAL A 1207 -5.84 8.98 -16.49
N SER A 1208 -6.58 8.02 -17.06
CA SER A 1208 -8.01 8.16 -17.38
C SER A 1208 -8.84 8.65 -16.19
N VAL A 1209 -8.47 8.31 -14.95
CA VAL A 1209 -9.18 8.78 -13.75
C VAL A 1209 -9.07 10.29 -13.56
N VAL A 1210 -7.94 10.90 -13.93
CA VAL A 1210 -7.72 12.33 -13.83
C VAL A 1210 -8.59 13.07 -14.84
N PHE A 1211 -8.77 12.53 -16.04
CA PHE A 1211 -9.66 13.13 -17.05
C PHE A 1211 -11.14 13.03 -16.64
N ALA A 1212 -11.54 11.91 -16.02
CA ALA A 1212 -12.87 11.77 -15.44
C ALA A 1212 -13.10 12.82 -14.34
N LEU A 1213 -12.13 13.02 -13.45
CA LEU A 1213 -12.16 14.06 -12.41
C LEU A 1213 -12.17 15.47 -13.01
N GLN A 1214 -11.39 15.72 -14.07
CA GLN A 1214 -11.39 17.01 -14.79
C GLN A 1214 -12.79 17.32 -15.31
N GLN A 1215 -13.48 16.37 -15.95
CA GLN A 1215 -14.83 16.60 -16.45
C GLN A 1215 -15.83 16.92 -15.31
N ALA A 1216 -15.81 16.14 -14.23
CA ALA A 1216 -16.67 16.36 -13.07
C ALA A 1216 -16.41 17.72 -12.41
N LEU A 1217 -15.13 18.08 -12.26
CA LEU A 1217 -14.69 19.34 -11.69
C LEU A 1217 -15.10 20.53 -12.56
N GLN A 1218 -14.96 20.44 -13.89
CA GLN A 1218 -15.40 21.49 -14.80
C GLN A 1218 -16.92 21.70 -14.73
N SER A 1219 -17.71 20.63 -14.57
CA SER A 1219 -19.15 20.77 -14.30
C SER A 1219 -19.43 21.49 -12.97
N ALA A 1220 -18.70 21.15 -11.90
CA ALA A 1220 -18.84 21.83 -10.61
C ALA A 1220 -18.47 23.32 -10.67
N ARG A 1221 -17.43 23.66 -11.45
CA ARG A 1221 -16.95 25.03 -11.66
C ARG A 1221 -17.91 25.86 -12.49
N HIS A 1222 -18.48 25.28 -13.54
CA HIS A 1222 -19.53 25.90 -14.34
C HIS A 1222 -20.72 26.29 -13.46
N ASP A 1223 -21.19 25.39 -12.60
CA ASP A 1223 -22.29 25.67 -11.67
C ASP A 1223 -21.92 26.69 -10.58
N ALA A 1224 -20.63 26.88 -10.31
CA ALA A 1224 -20.13 27.94 -9.43
C ALA A 1224 -20.04 29.31 -10.14
N GLY A 1225 -20.31 29.38 -11.45
CA GLY A 1225 -20.18 30.60 -12.25
C GLY A 1225 -18.73 30.98 -12.56
N LEU A 1226 -17.78 30.05 -12.42
CA LEU A 1226 -16.39 30.29 -12.77
C LEU A 1226 -16.19 30.29 -14.29
N PRO A 1227 -15.22 31.06 -14.82
CA PRO A 1227 -14.85 30.97 -16.22
C PRO A 1227 -14.36 29.57 -16.57
N ARG A 1228 -14.65 29.18 -17.82
CA ARG A 1228 -14.14 27.94 -18.39
C ARG A 1228 -12.64 28.08 -18.63
N GLU A 1229 -11.86 27.46 -17.76
CA GLU A 1229 -10.39 27.46 -17.82
C GLU A 1229 -9.87 26.06 -17.48
N TRP A 1230 -8.72 25.70 -18.05
CA TRP A 1230 -8.09 24.43 -17.78
C TRP A 1230 -7.54 24.38 -16.35
N VAL A 1231 -8.07 23.48 -15.53
CA VAL A 1231 -7.52 23.21 -14.20
C VAL A 1231 -6.36 22.23 -14.34
N ARG A 1232 -5.24 22.56 -13.71
CA ARG A 1232 -4.05 21.71 -13.70
C ARG A 1232 -4.21 20.60 -12.66
N LEU A 1233 -4.65 19.44 -13.11
CA LEU A 1233 -4.69 18.23 -12.31
C LEU A 1233 -3.45 17.36 -12.59
N GLY A 1234 -2.83 16.87 -11.51
CA GLY A 1234 -1.57 16.13 -11.55
C GLY A 1234 -1.61 14.86 -10.72
N ALA A 1235 -0.45 14.34 -10.35
CA ALA A 1235 -0.32 13.18 -9.48
C ALA A 1235 0.30 13.59 -8.13
N PRO A 1236 -0.35 13.32 -6.98
CA PRO A 1236 -1.75 12.90 -6.85
C PRO A 1236 -2.73 14.08 -7.01
N THR A 1237 -3.93 13.81 -7.53
CA THR A 1237 -5.12 14.65 -7.46
C THR A 1237 -5.93 14.23 -6.24
N THR A 1238 -5.65 14.84 -5.10
CA THR A 1238 -6.27 14.49 -3.81
C THR A 1238 -7.63 15.19 -3.63
N PRO A 1239 -8.43 14.80 -2.62
CA PRO A 1239 -9.64 15.54 -2.24
C PRO A 1239 -9.39 17.04 -2.02
N GLU A 1240 -8.23 17.40 -1.47
CA GLU A 1240 -7.79 18.78 -1.32
C GLU A 1240 -7.70 19.50 -2.67
N THR A 1241 -7.00 18.91 -3.65
CA THR A 1241 -6.88 19.49 -4.99
C THR A 1241 -8.24 19.77 -5.61
N LEU A 1242 -9.20 18.86 -5.45
CA LEU A 1242 -10.54 18.97 -6.04
C LEU A 1242 -11.36 20.09 -5.39
N VAL A 1243 -11.42 20.15 -4.05
CA VAL A 1243 -12.19 21.18 -3.34
C VAL A 1243 -11.63 22.58 -3.59
N LEU A 1244 -10.30 22.74 -3.56
CA LEU A 1244 -9.66 24.04 -3.79
C LEU A 1244 -9.90 24.58 -5.20
N ASN A 1245 -10.16 23.71 -6.18
CA ASN A 1245 -10.42 24.09 -7.57
C ASN A 1245 -11.90 24.08 -7.99
N ALA A 1246 -12.82 23.65 -7.12
CA ALA A 1246 -14.24 23.48 -7.44
C ALA A 1246 -15.04 24.81 -7.48
N GLY A 1247 -14.48 25.89 -6.93
CA GLY A 1247 -15.05 27.24 -7.04
C GLY A 1247 -16.19 27.59 -6.09
N HIS A 1248 -16.57 26.70 -5.17
CA HIS A 1248 -17.55 27.04 -4.14
C HIS A 1248 -16.85 27.71 -2.94
N GLU A 1249 -17.54 28.69 -2.37
CA GLU A 1249 -17.14 29.39 -1.15
C GLU A 1249 -18.21 29.21 -0.07
N ALA A 1250 -17.80 29.19 1.20
CA ALA A 1250 -18.71 28.99 2.31
C ALA A 1250 -19.83 30.05 2.32
N THR A 1251 -19.49 31.31 2.06
CA THR A 1251 -20.44 32.44 1.97
C THR A 1251 -21.51 32.28 0.89
N SER A 1252 -21.30 31.35 -0.06
CA SER A 1252 -22.29 31.01 -1.08
C SER A 1252 -23.25 29.91 -0.66
N PHE A 1253 -23.14 29.32 0.53
CA PHE A 1253 -24.02 28.24 0.95
C PHE A 1253 -25.42 28.75 1.34
N ARG A 1254 -26.44 28.12 0.76
CA ARG A 1254 -27.86 28.45 0.94
C ARG A 1254 -28.70 27.22 0.66
N LEU A 1255 -29.88 27.10 1.26
CA LEU A 1255 -30.74 25.94 1.02
C LEU A 1255 -31.57 26.07 -0.26
N LYS A 1256 -31.81 27.29 -0.75
CA LYS A 1256 -32.62 27.61 -1.95
C LYS A 1256 -31.98 28.67 -2.83
#